data_AF-A0A9W5W6K5-F1
#
_entry.id   AF-A0A9W5W6K5-F1
#
_cell.length_a   1.000
_cell.length_b   1.000
_cell.length_c   1.000
_cell.angle_alpha   90.00
_cell.angle_beta   90.00
_cell.angle_gamma   90.00
#
_symmetry.space_group_name_H-M   'P 1'
#
loop_
_entity.id
_entity.type
_entity.pdbx_description
1 polymer ?
#
loop_
_entity_poly.entity_id
_entity_poly.type
_entity_poly.pdbx_seq_one_letter_code
_entity_poly.pdbx_strand_id
1 'polypeptide(L)'
;MPLTGIKRFWAALLSFTVPGAGQLYIGRIRTGLTLLLSAVTVTVAIVYYAGVSGGRHALLLVYLGLAVPVLYFYSMYDILQATSRRTPPPDSNPNAEGTDAEPDADADVGTAPAAARAQGLGLIGAGLLLLLLVRPTETAGRWLLPVGDYLPAAGLLVIGVVLYAKRGISMYRLGRVTAAVAIVAVGAILLWDQIKGRNDIALLIHWWPALLIMLGIEIVAVSIGVRTTRKQLSFDAGGLALAAVIAVTALGVTQFNALPFNWIDQWKVDVGGLTGFGEEKGFQYTKNPVAFDLPEGARDLVIDNPNGKVTMREGDVDGIRVETVVWVDIVDQAEADKIAEKSVIEISGDEKVTVSAKGEPFGVNGGGKPRMNLVVTVPRTPNPKRGANALPELGSAGTDAGTADNGAAGPNSTTAEMTAPTAPGEKPAPKPPVQERPSGEESVPEPERKAGLQTITIRVMNGPIDAAGLNADERVTVETANGEIALRDIRAAVKATTKNGGVEAFDIAGDAEIETFNGTIRAERIGGSAIVSTVNGSVKLAAVAGDIEADTKNGAITVDGAQRALLADTLNGRIEVRSATVGGTWDIGSAVGEIALFVPENGDYDVSGAVTFGDIETDLPLKVSKKTITGEIGEGTYRIGIDANSSIAVKRYQS
;
A
#
# COMPACT_ATOMS: atom_id res chain seq x y z
N MET A 1 -46.28 -14.19 -18.15
CA MET A 1 -46.53 -14.08 -16.70
C MET A 1 -45.63 -13.00 -16.08
N PRO A 2 -46.10 -12.22 -15.08
CA PRO A 2 -45.22 -11.38 -14.28
C PRO A 2 -44.25 -12.25 -13.45
N LEU A 3 -42.97 -11.86 -13.39
CA LEU A 3 -41.97 -12.55 -12.58
C LEU A 3 -42.25 -12.34 -11.08
N THR A 4 -42.19 -13.41 -10.30
CA THR A 4 -42.29 -13.34 -8.83
C THR A 4 -41.16 -12.49 -8.25
N GLY A 5 -41.37 -11.87 -7.08
CA GLY A 5 -40.34 -11.03 -6.43
C GLY A 5 -39.00 -11.76 -6.26
N ILE A 6 -39.05 -13.05 -5.93
CA ILE A 6 -37.89 -13.94 -5.82
C ILE A 6 -37.17 -14.09 -7.19
N LYS A 7 -37.90 -14.37 -8.28
CA LYS A 7 -37.26 -14.46 -9.62
C LYS A 7 -36.65 -13.14 -10.07
N ARG A 8 -37.25 -11.99 -9.72
CA ARG A 8 -36.68 -10.66 -9.99
C ARG A 8 -35.37 -10.42 -9.22
N PHE A 9 -35.35 -10.77 -7.93
CA PHE A 9 -34.16 -10.68 -7.09
C PHE A 9 -33.01 -11.53 -7.66
N TRP A 10 -33.25 -12.80 -7.98
CA TRP A 10 -32.23 -13.67 -8.57
C TRP A 10 -31.77 -13.20 -9.95
N ALA A 11 -32.65 -12.68 -10.80
CA ALA A 11 -32.27 -12.12 -12.10
C ALA A 11 -31.33 -10.90 -11.95
N ALA A 12 -31.61 -10.01 -10.99
CA ALA A 12 -30.74 -8.87 -10.68
C ALA A 12 -29.39 -9.33 -10.11
N LEU A 13 -29.40 -10.26 -9.13
CA LEU A 13 -28.19 -10.78 -8.50
C LEU A 13 -27.27 -11.50 -9.49
N LEU A 14 -27.82 -12.33 -10.39
CA LEU A 14 -27.04 -13.00 -11.44
C LEU A 14 -26.44 -12.00 -12.43
N SER A 15 -27.15 -10.92 -12.76
CA SER A 15 -26.62 -9.84 -13.61
C SER A 15 -25.53 -8.99 -12.91
N PHE A 16 -25.55 -8.95 -11.57
CA PHE A 16 -24.49 -8.31 -10.77
C PHE A 16 -23.21 -9.13 -10.76
N THR A 17 -23.31 -10.46 -10.68
CA THR A 17 -22.14 -11.34 -10.59
C THR A 17 -21.51 -11.62 -11.94
N VAL A 18 -22.31 -11.82 -12.99
CA VAL A 18 -21.82 -12.14 -14.35
C VAL A 18 -22.67 -11.41 -15.41
N PRO A 19 -22.08 -10.56 -16.27
CA PRO A 19 -22.81 -9.87 -17.31
C PRO A 19 -23.54 -10.84 -18.24
N GLY A 20 -24.83 -10.59 -18.47
CA GLY A 20 -25.71 -11.44 -19.28
C GLY A 20 -26.36 -12.61 -18.55
N ALA A 21 -25.87 -13.05 -17.37
CA ALA A 21 -26.44 -14.22 -16.69
C ALA A 21 -27.89 -14.00 -16.21
N GLY A 22 -28.22 -12.78 -15.76
CA GLY A 22 -29.59 -12.40 -15.41
C GLY A 22 -30.55 -12.46 -16.62
N GLN A 23 -30.09 -12.05 -17.80
CA GLN A 23 -30.84 -12.14 -19.06
C GLN A 23 -31.08 -13.59 -19.48
N LEU A 24 -30.06 -14.46 -19.36
CA LEU A 24 -30.23 -15.90 -19.60
C LEU A 24 -31.27 -16.51 -18.65
N TYR A 25 -31.23 -16.15 -17.36
CA TYR A 25 -32.17 -16.63 -16.34
C TYR A 25 -33.64 -16.26 -16.61
N ILE A 26 -33.91 -15.12 -17.26
CA ILE A 26 -35.26 -14.71 -17.67
C ILE A 26 -35.62 -15.12 -19.12
N GLY A 27 -34.83 -16.00 -19.76
CA GLY A 27 -35.09 -16.51 -21.10
C GLY A 27 -34.64 -15.60 -22.27
N ARG A 28 -34.01 -14.45 -22.01
CA ARG A 28 -33.48 -13.56 -23.05
C ARG A 28 -32.12 -14.04 -23.58
N ILE A 29 -32.10 -15.25 -24.17
CA ILE A 29 -30.89 -15.98 -24.57
C ILE A 29 -29.95 -15.12 -25.42
N ARG A 30 -30.47 -14.44 -26.45
CA ARG A 30 -29.67 -13.63 -27.39
C ARG A 30 -28.95 -12.47 -26.68
N THR A 31 -29.66 -11.73 -25.82
CA THR A 31 -29.08 -10.60 -25.06
C THR A 31 -28.11 -11.09 -23.98
N GLY A 32 -28.44 -12.17 -23.27
CA GLY A 32 -27.56 -12.73 -22.25
C GLY A 32 -26.26 -13.26 -22.83
N LEU A 33 -26.31 -14.03 -23.92
CA LEU A 33 -25.13 -14.60 -24.56
C LEU A 33 -24.21 -13.54 -25.17
N THR A 34 -24.77 -12.48 -25.76
CA THR A 34 -23.99 -11.37 -26.32
C THR A 34 -23.26 -10.56 -25.25
N LEU A 35 -23.90 -10.29 -24.10
CA LEU A 35 -23.26 -9.63 -22.97
C LEU A 35 -22.18 -10.50 -22.31
N LEU A 36 -22.49 -11.77 -22.07
CA LEU A 36 -21.56 -12.75 -21.49
C LEU A 36 -20.30 -12.88 -22.36
N LEU A 37 -20.48 -13.12 -23.67
CA LEU A 37 -19.37 -13.30 -24.59
C LEU A 37 -18.54 -12.02 -24.75
N SER A 38 -19.17 -10.84 -24.72
CA SER A 38 -18.47 -9.55 -24.74
C SER A 38 -17.60 -9.37 -23.48
N ALA A 39 -18.15 -9.66 -22.29
CA ALA A 39 -17.41 -9.55 -21.03
C ALA A 39 -16.22 -10.52 -20.99
N VAL A 40 -16.41 -11.78 -21.39
CA VAL A 40 -15.32 -12.76 -21.49
C VAL A 40 -14.27 -12.33 -22.52
N THR A 41 -14.68 -11.81 -23.68
CA THR A 41 -13.75 -11.30 -24.73
C THR A 41 -12.91 -10.13 -24.22
N VAL A 42 -13.53 -9.16 -23.52
CA VAL A 42 -12.82 -8.02 -22.92
C VAL A 42 -11.81 -8.50 -21.88
N THR A 43 -12.21 -9.38 -20.95
CA THR A 43 -11.32 -9.90 -19.90
C THR A 43 -10.14 -10.67 -20.48
N VAL A 44 -10.37 -11.56 -21.45
CA VAL A 44 -9.30 -12.31 -22.12
C VAL A 44 -8.38 -11.40 -22.93
N ALA A 45 -8.92 -10.37 -23.59
CA ALA A 45 -8.11 -9.38 -24.30
C ALA A 45 -7.22 -8.56 -23.35
N ILE A 46 -7.70 -8.19 -22.16
CA ILE A 46 -6.89 -7.53 -21.12
C ILE A 46 -5.71 -8.43 -20.73
N VAL A 47 -5.96 -9.71 -20.40
CA VAL A 47 -4.90 -10.66 -20.01
C VAL A 47 -3.88 -10.84 -21.13
N TYR A 48 -4.33 -11.00 -22.38
CA TYR A 48 -3.47 -11.16 -23.55
C TYR A 48 -2.58 -9.92 -23.78
N TYR A 49 -3.15 -8.73 -23.93
CA TYR A 49 -2.37 -7.52 -24.25
C TYR A 49 -1.52 -7.01 -23.08
N ALA A 50 -1.87 -7.35 -21.83
CA ALA A 50 -1.01 -7.10 -20.67
C ALA A 50 0.21 -8.04 -20.67
N GLY A 51 -0.02 -9.35 -20.88
CA GLY A 51 1.04 -10.36 -20.82
C GLY A 51 2.07 -10.31 -21.94
N VAL A 52 1.69 -9.87 -23.16
CA VAL A 52 2.61 -9.89 -24.31
C VAL A 52 3.55 -8.68 -24.37
N SER A 53 3.14 -7.50 -23.84
CA SER A 53 3.82 -6.24 -24.17
C SER A 53 4.00 -5.23 -23.03
N GLY A 54 3.71 -5.58 -21.77
CA GLY A 54 4.21 -4.89 -20.56
C GLY A 54 4.01 -3.36 -20.47
N GLY A 55 3.02 -2.79 -21.16
CA GLY A 55 2.77 -1.34 -21.21
C GLY A 55 2.60 -0.74 -22.62
N ARG A 56 3.11 -1.38 -23.68
CA ARG A 56 2.96 -0.89 -25.08
C ARG A 56 1.52 -0.55 -25.46
N HIS A 57 0.57 -1.37 -25.01
CA HIS A 57 -0.85 -1.23 -25.33
C HIS A 57 -1.65 -0.59 -24.17
N ALA A 58 -1.02 0.21 -23.31
CA ALA A 58 -1.65 0.81 -22.12
C ALA A 58 -2.99 1.50 -22.42
N LEU A 59 -3.09 2.27 -23.52
CA LEU A 59 -4.33 2.95 -23.88
C LEU A 59 -5.46 1.97 -24.22
N LEU A 60 -5.14 0.86 -24.91
CA LEU A 60 -6.11 -0.21 -25.16
C LEU A 60 -6.53 -0.90 -23.87
N LEU A 61 -5.58 -1.20 -22.98
CA LEU A 61 -5.85 -1.84 -21.69
C LEU A 61 -6.76 -0.98 -20.81
N VAL A 62 -6.57 0.33 -20.77
CA VAL A 62 -7.45 1.24 -20.02
C VAL A 62 -8.84 1.34 -20.66
N TYR A 63 -8.97 1.38 -21.98
CA TYR A 63 -10.28 1.35 -22.64
C TYR A 63 -11.02 0.01 -22.48
N LEU A 64 -10.31 -1.11 -22.51
CA LEU A 64 -10.88 -2.43 -22.19
C LEU A 64 -11.28 -2.50 -20.71
N GLY A 65 -10.44 -2.00 -19.80
CA GLY A 65 -10.74 -1.89 -18.38
C GLY A 65 -11.99 -1.06 -18.09
N LEU A 66 -12.19 0.05 -18.81
CA LEU A 66 -13.39 0.89 -18.73
C LEU A 66 -14.62 0.22 -19.38
N ALA A 67 -14.43 -0.65 -20.37
CA ALA A 67 -15.52 -1.43 -20.97
C ALA A 67 -16.13 -2.45 -19.99
N VAL A 68 -15.35 -3.00 -19.04
CA VAL A 68 -15.85 -3.95 -18.03
C VAL A 68 -17.01 -3.36 -17.20
N PRO A 69 -16.86 -2.27 -16.42
CA PRO A 69 -17.97 -1.72 -15.64
C PRO A 69 -19.12 -1.24 -16.53
N VAL A 70 -18.86 -0.76 -17.74
CA VAL A 70 -19.93 -0.40 -18.71
C VAL A 70 -20.79 -1.61 -19.08
N LEU A 71 -20.18 -2.78 -19.32
CA LEU A 71 -20.91 -4.02 -19.59
C LEU A 71 -21.72 -4.50 -18.37
N TYR A 72 -21.15 -4.42 -17.15
CA TYR A 72 -21.88 -4.73 -15.91
C TYR A 72 -23.06 -3.79 -15.69
N PHE A 73 -22.87 -2.46 -15.80
CA PHE A 73 -23.94 -1.48 -15.64
C PHE A 73 -25.03 -1.64 -16.71
N TYR A 74 -24.67 -1.89 -17.96
CA TYR A 74 -25.65 -2.18 -19.01
C TYR A 74 -26.44 -3.46 -18.71
N SER A 75 -25.75 -4.54 -18.31
CA SER A 75 -26.36 -5.82 -17.93
C SER A 75 -27.35 -5.64 -16.78
N MET A 76 -26.96 -4.89 -15.74
CA MET A 76 -27.81 -4.57 -14.59
C MET A 76 -29.02 -3.71 -14.99
N TYR A 77 -28.80 -2.67 -15.79
CA TYR A 77 -29.84 -1.75 -16.20
C TYR A 77 -30.89 -2.42 -17.12
N ASP A 78 -30.45 -3.22 -18.09
CA ASP A 78 -31.35 -3.97 -18.99
C ASP A 78 -32.20 -4.99 -18.21
N ILE A 79 -31.66 -5.68 -17.19
CA ILE A 79 -32.46 -6.62 -16.40
C ILE A 79 -33.45 -5.92 -15.46
N LEU A 80 -33.08 -4.78 -14.86
CA LEU A 80 -33.99 -3.97 -14.05
C LEU A 80 -35.12 -3.38 -14.90
N GLN A 81 -34.83 -2.91 -16.12
CA GLN A 81 -35.88 -2.46 -17.05
C GLN A 81 -36.79 -3.61 -17.51
N ALA A 82 -36.22 -4.75 -17.89
CA ALA A 82 -36.98 -5.91 -18.37
C ALA A 82 -37.94 -6.45 -17.30
N THR A 83 -37.51 -6.46 -16.03
CA THR A 83 -38.31 -6.94 -14.89
C THR A 83 -39.35 -5.92 -14.40
N SER A 84 -39.15 -4.61 -14.67
CA SER A 84 -40.00 -3.51 -14.20
C SER A 84 -41.22 -3.18 -15.10
N ARG A 85 -41.40 -3.83 -16.25
CA ARG A 85 -42.56 -3.57 -17.13
C ARG A 85 -43.88 -3.89 -16.38
N ARG A 86 -44.76 -2.89 -16.24
CA ARG A 86 -46.05 -3.02 -15.55
C ARG A 86 -47.05 -3.85 -16.36
N THR A 87 -47.87 -4.63 -15.67
CA THR A 87 -49.12 -5.19 -16.20
C THR A 87 -50.02 -4.06 -16.73
N PRO A 88 -50.73 -4.22 -17.85
CA PRO A 88 -51.76 -3.26 -18.26
C PRO A 88 -52.86 -3.12 -17.18
N PRO A 89 -53.55 -1.97 -17.13
CA PRO A 89 -54.60 -1.72 -16.14
C PRO A 89 -55.79 -2.69 -16.28
N PRO A 90 -56.60 -2.88 -15.23
CA PRO A 90 -57.62 -3.95 -15.17
C PRO A 90 -58.74 -3.85 -16.23
N ASP A 91 -58.89 -2.70 -16.87
CA ASP A 91 -60.05 -2.35 -17.71
C ASP A 91 -59.91 -2.85 -19.16
N SER A 92 -58.87 -3.62 -19.49
CA SER A 92 -58.77 -4.32 -20.77
C SER A 92 -59.72 -5.53 -20.80
N ASN A 93 -60.76 -5.43 -21.63
CA ASN A 93 -61.86 -6.39 -21.81
C ASN A 93 -61.50 -7.88 -21.53
N PRO A 94 -62.12 -8.53 -20.52
CA PRO A 94 -61.81 -9.91 -20.15
C PRO A 94 -62.28 -10.98 -21.16
N ASN A 95 -63.12 -10.63 -22.14
CA ASN A 95 -63.75 -11.59 -23.06
C ASN A 95 -62.98 -11.78 -24.39
N ALA A 96 -61.67 -11.53 -24.42
CA ALA A 96 -60.80 -11.95 -25.51
C ALA A 96 -60.30 -13.39 -25.26
N GLU A 97 -61.22 -14.36 -25.27
CA GLU A 97 -60.89 -15.78 -25.15
C GLU A 97 -60.11 -16.32 -26.36
N GLY A 98 -59.25 -17.31 -26.10
CA GLY A 98 -58.93 -18.34 -27.09
C GLY A 98 -57.64 -18.16 -27.88
N THR A 99 -56.50 -18.44 -27.27
CA THR A 99 -55.68 -19.60 -27.65
C THR A 99 -54.56 -19.83 -26.64
N ASP A 100 -54.35 -21.09 -26.26
CA ASP A 100 -53.23 -21.52 -25.43
C ASP A 100 -51.92 -21.44 -26.23
N ALA A 101 -51.29 -20.27 -26.20
CA ALA A 101 -49.88 -20.16 -26.52
C ALA A 101 -49.07 -20.49 -25.25
N GLU A 102 -48.27 -21.55 -25.33
CA GLU A 102 -47.09 -21.67 -24.46
C GLU A 102 -46.29 -20.35 -24.51
N PRO A 103 -45.53 -20.00 -23.45
CA PRO A 103 -44.68 -18.82 -23.51
C PRO A 103 -43.55 -19.04 -24.52
N ASP A 104 -43.80 -18.66 -25.77
CA ASP A 104 -42.85 -18.69 -26.88
C ASP A 104 -41.52 -18.10 -26.40
N ALA A 105 -40.49 -18.96 -26.36
CA ALA A 105 -39.15 -18.58 -25.92
C ALA A 105 -38.49 -17.54 -26.86
N ASP A 106 -39.12 -17.24 -27.99
CA ASP A 106 -38.73 -16.27 -29.00
C ASP A 106 -39.71 -15.09 -29.14
N ALA A 107 -40.37 -14.66 -28.05
CA ALA A 107 -41.18 -13.43 -27.99
C ALA A 107 -40.35 -12.11 -28.08
N ASP A 108 -39.38 -12.06 -29.00
CA ASP A 108 -38.71 -10.85 -29.50
C ASP A 108 -39.46 -10.31 -30.74
N VAL A 109 -40.76 -10.07 -30.59
CA VAL A 109 -41.63 -9.51 -31.63
C VAL A 109 -41.26 -8.04 -31.86
N GLY A 110 -40.27 -7.82 -32.73
CA GLY A 110 -39.87 -6.48 -33.16
C GLY A 110 -38.47 -6.36 -33.78
N THR A 111 -37.56 -7.32 -33.59
CA THR A 111 -36.25 -7.24 -34.26
C THR A 111 -36.34 -7.71 -35.71
N ALA A 112 -36.00 -6.83 -36.66
CA ALA A 112 -35.96 -7.17 -38.07
C ALA A 112 -35.01 -8.38 -38.31
N PRO A 113 -35.31 -9.31 -39.23
CA PRO A 113 -34.53 -10.54 -39.41
C PRO A 113 -33.05 -10.31 -39.75
N ALA A 114 -32.71 -9.13 -40.29
CA ALA A 114 -31.32 -8.70 -40.47
C ALA A 114 -30.57 -8.48 -39.13
N ALA A 115 -31.24 -7.94 -38.10
CA ALA A 115 -30.63 -7.68 -36.79
C ALA A 115 -30.31 -8.97 -36.04
N ALA A 116 -31.22 -9.96 -36.08
CA ALA A 116 -30.97 -11.28 -35.49
C ALA A 116 -29.78 -12.00 -36.17
N ARG A 117 -29.70 -11.94 -37.50
CA ARG A 117 -28.54 -12.48 -38.26
C ARG A 117 -27.23 -11.76 -37.91
N ALA A 118 -27.26 -10.43 -37.77
CA ALA A 118 -26.10 -9.64 -37.38
C ALA A 118 -25.60 -9.99 -35.96
N GLN A 119 -26.51 -10.21 -35.01
CA GLN A 119 -26.16 -10.67 -33.65
C GLN A 119 -25.54 -12.07 -33.66
N GLY A 120 -26.10 -13.01 -34.43
CA GLY A 120 -25.54 -14.37 -34.58
C GLY A 120 -24.13 -14.36 -35.19
N LEU A 121 -23.91 -13.56 -36.24
CA LEU A 121 -22.58 -13.35 -36.81
C LEU A 121 -21.61 -12.69 -35.82
N GLY A 122 -22.08 -11.74 -35.02
CA GLY A 122 -21.29 -11.11 -33.95
C GLY A 122 -20.82 -12.10 -32.87
N LEU A 123 -21.69 -13.04 -32.49
CA LEU A 123 -21.34 -14.12 -31.55
C LEU A 123 -20.27 -15.06 -32.13
N ILE A 124 -20.40 -15.45 -33.40
CA ILE A 124 -19.38 -16.28 -34.09
C ILE A 124 -18.04 -15.52 -34.16
N GLY A 125 -18.07 -14.24 -34.52
CA GLY A 125 -16.87 -13.39 -34.59
C GLY A 125 -16.17 -13.25 -33.23
N ALA A 126 -16.92 -13.01 -32.15
CA ALA A 126 -16.35 -12.92 -30.81
C ALA A 126 -15.81 -14.27 -30.31
N GLY A 127 -16.46 -15.39 -30.63
CA GLY A 127 -15.95 -16.74 -30.34
C GLY A 127 -14.64 -17.06 -31.06
N LEU A 128 -14.53 -16.68 -32.34
CA LEU A 128 -13.28 -16.82 -33.12
C LEU A 128 -12.17 -15.91 -32.58
N LEU A 129 -12.49 -14.67 -32.20
CA LEU A 129 -11.54 -13.75 -31.58
C LEU A 129 -11.03 -14.29 -30.24
N LEU A 130 -11.91 -14.85 -29.40
CA LEU A 130 -11.54 -15.52 -28.16
C LEU A 130 -10.59 -16.70 -28.39
N LEU A 131 -10.85 -17.53 -29.40
CA LEU A 131 -9.96 -18.65 -29.76
C LEU A 131 -8.55 -18.13 -30.12
N LEU A 132 -8.47 -17.05 -30.91
CA LEU A 132 -7.21 -16.42 -31.31
C LEU A 132 -6.46 -15.78 -30.13
N LEU A 133 -7.16 -15.20 -29.15
CA LEU A 133 -6.56 -14.59 -27.96
C LEU A 133 -6.09 -15.62 -26.92
N VAL A 134 -6.83 -16.72 -26.73
CA VAL A 134 -6.49 -17.79 -25.78
C VAL A 134 -5.41 -18.73 -26.34
N ARG A 135 -5.40 -18.95 -27.67
CA ARG A 135 -4.37 -19.76 -28.35
C ARG A 135 -3.80 -19.00 -29.56
N PRO A 136 -2.98 -17.96 -29.32
CA PRO A 136 -2.32 -17.23 -30.39
C PRO A 136 -1.32 -18.16 -31.11
N THR A 137 -1.54 -18.39 -32.40
CA THR A 137 -0.50 -18.94 -33.27
C THR A 137 0.50 -17.84 -33.62
N GLU A 138 1.74 -18.18 -34.00
CA GLU A 138 2.74 -17.17 -34.40
C GLU A 138 2.23 -16.23 -35.51
N THR A 139 1.49 -16.80 -36.47
CA THR A 139 0.83 -16.03 -37.53
C THR A 139 -0.23 -15.08 -36.98
N ALA A 140 -1.06 -15.53 -36.02
CA ALA A 140 -2.08 -14.68 -35.40
C ALA A 140 -1.46 -13.54 -34.57
N GLY A 141 -0.37 -13.80 -33.84
CA GLY A 141 0.36 -12.78 -33.08
C GLY A 141 0.85 -11.60 -33.94
N ARG A 142 1.33 -11.88 -35.16
CA ARG A 142 1.75 -10.84 -36.13
C ARG A 142 0.61 -9.91 -36.56
N TRP A 143 -0.64 -10.36 -36.52
CA TRP A 143 -1.82 -9.54 -36.82
C TRP A 143 -2.43 -8.89 -35.58
N LEU A 144 -2.43 -9.58 -34.43
CA LEU A 144 -2.97 -9.08 -33.17
C LEU A 144 -2.13 -7.93 -32.58
N LEU A 145 -0.80 -7.99 -32.67
CA LEU A 145 0.08 -6.96 -32.12
C LEU A 145 -0.17 -5.56 -32.71
N PRO A 146 -0.22 -5.36 -34.04
CA PRO A 146 -0.63 -4.08 -34.64
C PRO A 146 -2.05 -3.66 -34.25
N VAL A 147 -3.00 -4.60 -34.13
CA VAL A 147 -4.36 -4.30 -33.67
C VAL A 147 -4.30 -3.68 -32.26
N GLY A 148 -3.44 -4.18 -31.37
CA GLY A 148 -3.22 -3.61 -30.04
C GLY A 148 -2.86 -2.11 -30.06
N ASP A 149 -2.09 -1.68 -31.06
CA ASP A 149 -1.63 -0.29 -31.20
C ASP A 149 -2.69 0.64 -31.85
N TYR A 150 -3.34 0.18 -32.93
CA TYR A 150 -4.23 1.02 -33.74
C TYR A 150 -5.71 0.99 -33.30
N LEU A 151 -6.15 -0.06 -32.60
CA LEU A 151 -7.55 -0.26 -32.23
C LEU A 151 -8.13 0.86 -31.34
N PRO A 152 -7.41 1.46 -30.36
CA PRO A 152 -7.94 2.60 -29.62
C PRO A 152 -8.32 3.77 -30.52
N ALA A 153 -7.40 4.18 -31.40
CA ALA A 153 -7.58 5.33 -32.28
C ALA A 153 -8.68 5.08 -33.34
N ALA A 154 -8.64 3.92 -34.00
CA ALA A 154 -9.67 3.50 -34.96
C ALA A 154 -11.05 3.33 -34.30
N GLY A 155 -11.09 2.78 -33.09
CA GLY A 155 -12.33 2.63 -32.30
C GLY A 155 -12.99 3.96 -32.00
N LEU A 156 -12.21 4.98 -31.60
CA LEU A 156 -12.73 6.33 -31.38
C LEU A 156 -13.31 6.95 -32.66
N LEU A 157 -12.61 6.83 -33.80
CA LEU A 157 -13.13 7.31 -35.09
C LEU A 157 -14.49 6.68 -35.42
N VAL A 158 -14.63 5.37 -35.26
CA VAL A 158 -15.91 4.66 -35.48
C VAL A 158 -16.98 5.12 -34.48
N ILE A 159 -16.66 5.23 -33.19
CA ILE A 159 -17.61 5.68 -32.15
C ILE A 159 -18.12 7.08 -32.46
N GLY A 160 -17.23 8.04 -32.78
CA GLY A 160 -17.63 9.42 -33.10
C GLY A 160 -18.50 9.50 -34.35
N VAL A 161 -18.18 8.75 -35.42
CA VAL A 161 -19.02 8.67 -36.62
C VAL A 161 -20.38 8.03 -36.30
N VAL A 162 -20.45 6.98 -35.49
CA VAL A 162 -21.72 6.34 -35.09
C VAL A 162 -22.57 7.27 -34.20
N LEU A 163 -21.95 8.01 -33.29
CA LEU A 163 -22.63 9.02 -32.46
C LEU A 163 -23.24 10.15 -33.32
N TYR A 164 -22.51 10.59 -34.35
CA TYR A 164 -23.01 11.55 -35.34
C TYR A 164 -24.12 10.96 -36.22
N ALA A 165 -23.97 9.73 -36.71
CA ALA A 165 -24.92 9.07 -37.60
C ALA A 165 -26.25 8.70 -36.91
N LYS A 166 -26.26 8.40 -35.60
CA LYS A 166 -27.47 8.16 -34.79
C LYS A 166 -28.28 9.43 -34.47
N ARG A 167 -28.20 10.46 -35.34
CA ARG A 167 -28.94 11.73 -35.25
C ARG A 167 -30.37 11.57 -35.73
N GLY A 168 -31.30 11.28 -34.81
CA GLY A 168 -32.73 11.36 -35.08
C GLY A 168 -33.19 12.82 -35.26
N ILE A 169 -33.81 13.13 -36.40
CA ILE A 169 -34.24 14.49 -36.79
C ILE A 169 -35.18 15.16 -35.76
N SER A 170 -35.91 14.37 -34.96
CA SER A 170 -36.90 14.84 -33.99
C SER A 170 -36.33 15.36 -32.65
N MET A 171 -35.08 15.02 -32.32
CA MET A 171 -34.42 15.40 -31.05
C MET A 171 -33.00 15.94 -31.28
N TYR A 172 -32.91 17.25 -31.54
CA TYR A 172 -31.65 17.97 -31.38
C TYR A 172 -31.28 18.01 -29.90
N ARG A 173 -30.24 17.24 -29.52
CA ARG A 173 -29.57 17.41 -28.24
C ARG A 173 -28.31 18.23 -28.42
N LEU A 174 -28.25 19.35 -27.74
CA LEU A 174 -27.15 20.31 -27.83
C LEU A 174 -25.87 19.69 -27.25
N GLY A 175 -24.75 19.81 -27.98
CA GLY A 175 -23.44 19.30 -27.58
C GLY A 175 -23.09 17.94 -28.19
N ARG A 176 -24.02 17.26 -28.86
CA ARG A 176 -23.76 15.97 -29.50
C ARG A 176 -22.81 16.10 -30.69
N VAL A 177 -22.89 17.19 -31.46
CA VAL A 177 -21.99 17.39 -32.60
C VAL A 177 -20.58 17.70 -32.07
N THR A 178 -20.47 18.57 -31.08
CA THR A 178 -19.20 18.88 -30.38
C THR A 178 -18.57 17.62 -29.79
N ALA A 179 -19.34 16.76 -29.11
CA ALA A 179 -18.86 15.49 -28.57
C ALA A 179 -18.35 14.53 -29.66
N ALA A 180 -19.09 14.38 -30.76
CA ALA A 180 -18.68 13.51 -31.87
C ALA A 180 -17.41 14.02 -32.57
N VAL A 181 -17.31 15.34 -32.80
CA VAL A 181 -16.12 15.97 -33.39
C VAL A 181 -14.91 15.83 -32.46
N ALA A 182 -15.08 16.02 -31.15
CA ALA A 182 -14.01 15.84 -30.18
C ALA A 182 -13.47 14.40 -30.16
N ILE A 183 -14.36 13.40 -30.13
CA ILE A 183 -13.96 11.97 -30.19
C ILE A 183 -13.23 11.64 -31.50
N VAL A 184 -13.72 12.14 -32.65
CA VAL A 184 -13.07 11.97 -33.96
C VAL A 184 -11.70 12.66 -34.00
N ALA A 185 -11.57 13.87 -33.44
CA ALA A 185 -10.30 14.59 -33.40
C ALA A 185 -9.26 13.85 -32.55
N VAL A 186 -9.63 13.39 -31.35
CA VAL A 186 -8.76 12.57 -30.49
C VAL A 186 -8.34 11.29 -31.21
N GLY A 187 -9.29 10.55 -31.81
CA GLY A 187 -9.00 9.34 -32.57
C GLY A 187 -8.10 9.58 -33.79
N ALA A 188 -8.30 10.69 -34.51
CA ALA A 188 -7.49 11.06 -35.68
C ALA A 188 -6.05 11.42 -35.29
N ILE A 189 -5.85 12.19 -34.21
CA ILE A 189 -4.52 12.59 -33.75
C ILE A 189 -3.76 11.38 -33.18
N LEU A 190 -4.40 10.52 -32.37
CA LEU A 190 -3.79 9.27 -31.90
C LEU A 190 -3.36 8.36 -33.06
N LEU A 191 -4.20 8.25 -34.10
CA LEU A 191 -3.86 7.45 -35.28
C LEU A 191 -2.69 8.05 -36.07
N TRP A 192 -2.67 9.39 -36.17
CA TRP A 192 -1.60 10.13 -36.84
C TRP A 192 -0.26 9.99 -36.11
N ASP A 193 -0.26 10.15 -34.79
CA ASP A 193 0.92 9.95 -33.93
C ASP A 193 1.49 8.54 -34.09
N GLN A 194 0.63 7.51 -34.04
CA GLN A 194 1.05 6.12 -34.22
C GLN A 194 1.63 5.84 -35.62
N ILE A 195 1.08 6.46 -36.67
CA ILE A 195 1.56 6.29 -38.06
C ILE A 195 2.87 7.06 -38.31
N LYS A 196 3.07 8.22 -37.65
CA LYS A 196 4.20 9.11 -37.89
C LYS A 196 5.32 9.04 -36.84
N GLY A 197 5.12 8.33 -35.73
CA GLY A 197 6.03 8.37 -34.58
C GLY A 197 6.10 9.77 -33.96
N ARG A 198 4.96 10.47 -33.91
CA ARG A 198 4.84 11.85 -33.38
C ARG A 198 4.11 11.86 -32.04
N ASN A 199 4.04 13.04 -31.43
CA ASN A 199 3.36 13.28 -30.15
C ASN A 199 2.45 14.53 -30.23
N ASP A 200 1.73 14.68 -31.34
CA ASP A 200 0.83 15.79 -31.63
C ASP A 200 -0.41 15.79 -30.71
N ILE A 201 -0.74 14.68 -30.04
CA ILE A 201 -1.83 14.61 -29.05
C ILE A 201 -1.64 15.59 -27.89
N ALA A 202 -0.39 15.94 -27.55
CA ALA A 202 -0.05 16.98 -26.57
C ALA A 202 -0.62 18.37 -26.93
N LEU A 203 -0.90 18.64 -28.21
CA LEU A 203 -1.51 19.90 -28.63
C LEU A 203 -2.91 20.10 -28.01
N LEU A 204 -3.65 19.03 -27.72
CA LEU A 204 -4.98 19.14 -27.09
C LEU A 204 -4.93 19.75 -25.68
N ILE A 205 -3.80 19.64 -24.96
CA ILE A 205 -3.59 20.26 -23.64
C ILE A 205 -3.66 21.79 -23.75
N HIS A 206 -3.19 22.36 -24.86
CA HIS A 206 -3.20 23.81 -25.10
C HIS A 206 -4.47 24.26 -25.83
N TRP A 207 -5.05 23.40 -26.66
CA TRP A 207 -6.20 23.71 -27.52
C TRP A 207 -7.57 23.28 -26.97
N TRP A 208 -7.66 22.81 -25.72
CA TRP A 208 -8.95 22.49 -25.08
C TRP A 208 -10.01 23.63 -25.13
N PRO A 209 -9.66 24.95 -25.10
CA PRO A 209 -10.66 26.01 -25.23
C PRO A 209 -11.39 26.00 -26.58
N ALA A 210 -10.80 25.41 -27.63
CA ALA A 210 -11.46 25.25 -28.92
C ALA A 210 -12.73 24.37 -28.83
N LEU A 211 -12.81 23.45 -27.85
CA LEU A 211 -14.01 22.66 -27.62
C LEU A 211 -15.17 23.51 -27.07
N LEU A 212 -14.87 24.49 -26.21
CA LEU A 212 -15.87 25.47 -25.75
C LEU A 212 -16.32 26.40 -26.89
N ILE A 213 -15.39 26.82 -27.75
CA ILE A 213 -15.71 27.62 -28.94
C ILE A 213 -16.62 26.82 -29.89
N MET A 214 -16.31 25.54 -30.14
CA MET A 214 -17.14 24.64 -30.95
C MET A 214 -18.54 24.43 -30.34
N LEU A 215 -18.64 24.29 -29.01
CA LEU A 215 -19.93 24.23 -28.32
C LEU A 215 -20.73 25.54 -28.49
N GLY A 216 -20.06 26.69 -28.41
CA GLY A 216 -20.65 28.00 -28.70
C GLY A 216 -21.15 28.12 -30.15
N ILE A 217 -20.39 27.63 -31.12
CA ILE A 217 -20.80 27.56 -32.53
C ILE A 217 -22.02 26.64 -32.71
N GLU A 218 -22.07 25.48 -32.02
CA GLU A 218 -23.22 24.58 -32.04
C GLU A 218 -24.48 25.26 -31.46
N ILE A 219 -24.35 26.02 -30.35
CA ILE A 219 -25.42 26.81 -29.76
C ILE A 219 -25.97 27.83 -30.77
N VAL A 220 -25.09 28.61 -31.41
CA VAL A 220 -25.47 29.64 -32.39
C VAL A 220 -26.12 29.01 -33.63
N ALA A 221 -25.57 27.92 -34.15
CA ALA A 221 -26.14 27.22 -35.31
C ALA A 221 -27.56 26.69 -35.03
N VAL A 222 -27.79 26.11 -33.85
CA VAL A 222 -29.11 25.64 -33.43
C VAL A 222 -30.09 26.81 -33.22
N SER A 223 -29.65 27.93 -32.63
CA SER A 223 -30.50 29.10 -32.40
C SER A 223 -30.96 29.79 -33.69
N ILE A 224 -30.11 29.80 -34.73
CA ILE A 224 -30.46 30.33 -36.06
C ILE A 224 -31.44 29.40 -36.79
N GLY A 225 -31.28 28.09 -36.65
CA GLY A 225 -32.10 27.08 -37.35
C GLY A 225 -33.50 26.85 -36.77
N VAL A 226 -33.72 27.08 -35.47
CA VAL A 226 -35.00 26.77 -34.78
C VAL A 226 -35.78 28.03 -34.44
N ARG A 227 -36.31 28.72 -35.46
CA ARG A 227 -37.04 30.00 -35.28
C ARG A 227 -38.51 29.91 -34.85
N THR A 228 -39.12 28.72 -34.79
CA THR A 228 -40.61 28.59 -34.69
C THR A 228 -41.14 27.47 -33.79
N THR A 229 -40.41 27.03 -32.75
CA THR A 229 -41.03 26.12 -31.75
C THR A 229 -40.45 26.29 -30.34
N ARG A 230 -41.32 26.44 -29.34
CA ARG A 230 -40.98 26.39 -27.90
C ARG A 230 -40.62 24.96 -27.43
N LYS A 231 -39.69 24.28 -28.10
CA LYS A 231 -39.08 23.06 -27.56
C LYS A 231 -37.93 23.47 -26.64
N GLN A 232 -37.95 23.00 -25.40
CA GLN A 232 -36.81 23.18 -24.48
C GLN A 232 -35.56 22.56 -25.10
N LEU A 233 -34.44 23.29 -25.06
CA LEU A 233 -33.14 22.80 -25.53
C LEU A 233 -32.65 21.71 -24.58
N SER A 234 -32.80 20.45 -24.96
CA SER A 234 -32.20 19.33 -24.23
C SER A 234 -30.68 19.29 -24.49
N PHE A 235 -29.87 19.32 -23.44
CA PHE A 235 -28.41 19.22 -23.52
C PHE A 235 -27.96 17.76 -23.43
N ASP A 236 -27.02 17.32 -24.28
CA ASP A 236 -26.49 15.94 -24.25
C ASP A 236 -25.31 15.81 -23.29
N ALA A 237 -25.55 16.14 -22.01
CA ALA A 237 -24.54 16.11 -20.95
C ALA A 237 -23.73 14.80 -20.93
N GLY A 238 -24.41 13.66 -21.08
CA GLY A 238 -23.77 12.34 -21.10
C GLY A 238 -22.86 12.11 -22.33
N GLY A 239 -23.21 12.66 -23.50
CA GLY A 239 -22.37 12.57 -24.69
C GLY A 239 -21.09 13.39 -24.57
N LEU A 240 -21.21 14.61 -24.05
CA LEU A 240 -20.06 15.48 -23.77
C LEU A 240 -19.18 14.92 -22.64
N ALA A 241 -19.78 14.42 -21.55
CA ALA A 241 -19.05 13.77 -20.46
C ALA A 241 -18.28 12.54 -20.95
N LEU A 242 -18.89 11.69 -21.79
CA LEU A 242 -18.21 10.55 -22.40
C LEU A 242 -17.02 10.98 -23.28
N ALA A 243 -17.21 12.01 -24.12
CA ALA A 243 -16.14 12.55 -24.96
C ALA A 243 -14.99 13.14 -24.11
N ALA A 244 -15.31 13.83 -23.01
CA ALA A 244 -14.32 14.36 -22.07
C ALA A 244 -13.56 13.23 -21.35
N VAL A 245 -14.25 12.21 -20.84
CA VAL A 245 -13.61 11.04 -20.21
C VAL A 245 -12.67 10.33 -21.19
N ILE A 246 -13.10 10.11 -22.43
CA ILE A 246 -12.27 9.54 -23.50
C ILE A 246 -11.01 10.38 -23.74
N ALA A 247 -11.17 11.70 -23.91
CA ALA A 247 -10.06 12.61 -24.20
C ALA A 247 -9.07 12.73 -23.02
N VAL A 248 -9.58 12.85 -21.80
CA VAL A 248 -8.77 12.91 -20.57
C VAL A 248 -8.06 11.57 -20.32
N THR A 249 -8.69 10.44 -20.62
CA THR A 249 -8.04 9.12 -20.54
C THR A 249 -6.93 8.98 -21.58
N ALA A 250 -7.17 9.39 -22.83
CA ALA A 250 -6.14 9.41 -23.87
C ALA A 250 -4.94 10.28 -23.48
N LEU A 251 -5.18 11.48 -22.98
CA LEU A 251 -4.15 12.41 -22.52
C LEU A 251 -3.45 11.91 -21.25
N GLY A 252 -4.17 11.37 -20.28
CA GLY A 252 -3.60 10.84 -19.04
C GLY A 252 -2.68 9.65 -19.27
N VAL A 253 -3.01 8.76 -20.22
CA VAL A 253 -2.20 7.59 -20.56
C VAL A 253 -1.01 7.94 -21.48
N THR A 254 -1.19 8.87 -22.43
CA THR A 254 -0.11 9.22 -23.39
C THR A 254 0.79 10.37 -22.93
N GLN A 255 0.24 11.34 -22.19
CA GLN A 255 0.88 12.61 -21.80
C GLN A 255 0.98 12.80 -20.29
N PHE A 256 1.05 11.72 -19.49
CA PHE A 256 1.07 11.78 -18.02
C PHE A 256 2.05 12.84 -17.47
N ASN A 257 3.26 12.89 -18.03
CA ASN A 257 4.34 13.80 -17.63
C ASN A 257 4.20 15.25 -18.13
N ALA A 258 3.22 15.55 -18.99
CA ALA A 258 3.02 16.87 -19.61
C ALA A 258 1.74 17.58 -19.14
N LEU A 259 1.04 17.04 -18.14
CA LEU A 259 -0.14 17.66 -17.55
C LEU A 259 0.27 18.85 -16.65
N PRO A 260 -0.34 20.04 -16.77
CA PRO A 260 0.08 21.26 -16.07
C PRO A 260 -0.33 21.32 -14.58
N PHE A 261 -0.65 20.18 -13.97
CA PHE A 261 -1.20 20.09 -12.61
C PHE A 261 -0.27 19.29 -11.70
N ASN A 262 0.75 19.95 -11.16
CA ASN A 262 1.81 19.32 -10.35
C ASN A 262 1.43 19.10 -8.87
N TRP A 263 0.16 19.31 -8.48
CA TRP A 263 -0.32 19.03 -7.12
C TRP A 263 -0.11 17.58 -6.64
N ILE A 264 0.06 16.64 -7.58
CA ILE A 264 0.38 15.23 -7.31
C ILE A 264 1.86 15.02 -6.96
N ASP A 265 2.78 15.97 -7.23
CA ASP A 265 4.18 15.85 -6.78
C ASP A 265 4.29 15.82 -5.24
N GLN A 266 3.35 16.46 -4.53
CA GLN A 266 3.22 16.38 -3.06
C GLN A 266 2.58 15.07 -2.59
N TRP A 267 1.88 14.37 -3.48
CA TRP A 267 1.16 13.12 -3.25
C TRP A 267 1.71 12.01 -4.15
N LYS A 268 3.05 11.88 -4.21
CA LYS A 268 3.74 10.72 -4.81
C LYS A 268 3.56 9.46 -3.96
N VAL A 269 2.31 9.00 -3.90
CA VAL A 269 2.03 7.58 -3.89
C VAL A 269 2.37 7.10 -5.29
N ASP A 270 3.46 6.36 -5.40
CA ASP A 270 3.98 5.89 -6.68
C ASP A 270 3.12 4.71 -7.18
N VAL A 271 1.90 5.01 -7.67
CA VAL A 271 0.98 4.00 -8.22
C VAL A 271 1.51 3.41 -9.54
N GLY A 272 2.62 3.95 -10.07
CA GLY A 272 3.44 3.39 -11.15
C GLY A 272 4.80 2.82 -10.68
N GLY A 273 5.10 2.84 -9.38
CA GLY A 273 6.40 2.48 -8.80
C GLY A 273 6.74 0.98 -8.82
N LEU A 274 5.95 0.18 -9.53
CA LEU A 274 6.15 -1.27 -9.73
C LEU A 274 6.67 -1.62 -11.14
N THR A 275 6.74 -0.65 -12.06
CA THR A 275 7.22 -0.87 -13.43
C THR A 275 8.43 0.00 -13.73
N GLY A 276 9.63 -0.58 -13.63
CA GLY A 276 10.88 0.12 -13.97
C GLY A 276 12.08 -0.23 -13.09
N PHE A 277 11.87 -0.71 -11.86
CA PHE A 277 12.98 -1.15 -11.03
C PHE A 277 13.51 -2.51 -11.49
N GLY A 278 14.80 -2.57 -11.82
CA GLY A 278 15.48 -3.83 -12.14
C GLY A 278 15.52 -4.78 -10.93
N GLU A 279 15.50 -6.07 -11.22
CA GLU A 279 15.64 -7.15 -10.24
C GLU A 279 17.09 -7.68 -10.20
N GLU A 280 17.35 -8.72 -9.41
CA GLU A 280 18.64 -9.45 -9.40
C GLU A 280 18.68 -10.44 -10.57
N LYS A 281 18.59 -9.87 -11.78
CA LYS A 281 18.50 -10.54 -13.08
C LYS A 281 19.39 -9.84 -14.10
N GLY A 282 19.66 -10.52 -15.22
CA GLY A 282 20.58 -10.04 -16.24
C GLY A 282 22.04 -10.10 -15.78
N PHE A 283 22.78 -9.02 -16.00
CA PHE A 283 24.23 -8.96 -15.77
C PHE A 283 24.57 -8.36 -14.40
N GLN A 284 25.54 -8.98 -13.70
CA GLN A 284 26.02 -8.57 -12.37
C GLN A 284 27.39 -7.91 -12.46
N TYR A 285 27.55 -6.76 -11.83
CA TYR A 285 28.78 -5.98 -11.79
C TYR A 285 29.15 -5.64 -10.35
N THR A 286 30.29 -6.15 -9.87
CA THR A 286 30.85 -5.74 -8.59
C THR A 286 31.69 -4.48 -8.80
N LYS A 287 31.37 -3.41 -8.08
CA LYS A 287 32.12 -2.14 -8.12
C LYS A 287 33.29 -2.18 -7.14
N ASN A 288 34.33 -1.39 -7.44
CA ASN A 288 35.40 -1.13 -6.49
C ASN A 288 34.81 -0.48 -5.23
N PRO A 289 35.17 -0.93 -4.00
CA PRO A 289 34.67 -0.33 -2.77
C PRO A 289 35.05 1.16 -2.70
N VAL A 290 34.07 2.00 -2.36
CA VAL A 290 34.31 3.42 -2.09
C VAL A 290 34.55 3.57 -0.59
N ALA A 291 35.72 4.07 -0.21
CA ALA A 291 36.07 4.36 1.18
C ALA A 291 36.27 5.88 1.32
N PHE A 292 35.72 6.44 2.40
CA PHE A 292 35.86 7.86 2.71
C PHE A 292 35.81 8.08 4.22
N ASP A 293 36.53 9.09 4.70
CA ASP A 293 36.49 9.51 6.09
C ASP A 293 35.37 10.53 6.30
N LEU A 294 34.78 10.53 7.50
CA LEU A 294 33.79 11.54 7.87
C LEU A 294 34.51 12.89 8.11
N PRO A 295 34.05 14.01 7.52
CA PRO A 295 34.58 15.34 7.79
C PRO A 295 34.58 15.69 9.28
N GLU A 296 35.54 16.51 9.71
CA GLU A 296 35.55 17.05 11.08
C GLU A 296 34.27 17.88 11.32
N GLY A 297 33.40 17.37 12.20
CA GLY A 297 32.09 17.98 12.48
C GLY A 297 30.90 17.33 11.76
N ALA A 298 31.07 16.24 11.01
CA ALA A 298 29.96 15.46 10.47
C ALA A 298 29.09 14.88 11.60
N ARG A 299 27.78 15.16 11.56
CA ARG A 299 26.78 14.75 12.57
C ARG A 299 25.74 13.81 11.99
N ASP A 300 25.35 14.03 10.74
CA ASP A 300 24.32 13.27 10.06
C ASP A 300 24.93 12.41 8.95
N LEU A 301 24.63 11.12 8.95
CA LEU A 301 24.93 10.22 7.83
C LEU A 301 23.63 9.80 7.14
N VAL A 302 23.51 10.07 5.84
CA VAL A 302 22.35 9.69 5.02
C VAL A 302 22.77 8.71 3.93
N ILE A 303 22.15 7.53 3.90
CA ILE A 303 22.26 6.56 2.82
C ILE A 303 20.97 6.64 1.98
N ASP A 304 21.09 6.95 0.70
CA ASP A 304 19.96 7.11 -0.23
C ASP A 304 20.11 6.16 -1.42
N ASN A 305 19.30 5.10 -1.47
CA ASN A 305 19.31 4.11 -2.53
C ASN A 305 17.94 3.95 -3.23
N PRO A 306 17.77 4.44 -4.46
CA PRO A 306 16.51 4.28 -5.18
C PRO A 306 16.09 2.82 -5.42
N ASN A 307 17.02 1.87 -5.56
CA ASN A 307 16.67 0.47 -5.86
C ASN A 307 17.74 -0.53 -5.44
N GLY A 308 17.38 -1.52 -4.62
CA GLY A 308 18.24 -2.62 -4.19
C GLY A 308 18.34 -2.75 -2.67
N LYS A 309 18.90 -3.88 -2.19
CA LYS A 309 19.10 -4.11 -0.75
C LYS A 309 20.14 -3.14 -0.21
N VAL A 310 19.85 -2.50 0.92
CA VAL A 310 20.88 -1.80 1.72
C VAL A 310 21.16 -2.62 2.97
N THR A 311 22.42 -2.98 3.16
CA THR A 311 22.92 -3.59 4.39
C THR A 311 23.85 -2.61 5.07
N MET A 312 23.58 -2.23 6.32
CA MET A 312 24.42 -1.31 7.09
C MET A 312 24.90 -1.98 8.38
N ARG A 313 26.21 -1.99 8.63
CA ARG A 313 26.80 -2.73 9.76
C ARG A 313 28.03 -2.05 10.37
N GLU A 314 28.24 -2.25 11.66
CA GLU A 314 29.49 -1.90 12.34
C GLU A 314 30.64 -2.85 11.91
N GLY A 315 31.86 -2.32 11.71
CA GLY A 315 33.00 -3.11 11.26
C GLY A 315 34.37 -2.48 11.53
N ASP A 316 35.42 -3.26 11.25
CA ASP A 316 36.81 -2.86 11.46
C ASP A 316 37.33 -2.11 10.21
N VAL A 317 37.07 -0.80 10.20
CA VAL A 317 37.39 0.15 9.13
C VAL A 317 37.72 1.49 9.76
N ASP A 318 38.67 2.24 9.20
CA ASP A 318 39.09 3.55 9.72
C ASP A 318 38.05 4.66 9.43
N GLY A 319 37.36 4.54 8.30
CA GLY A 319 36.28 5.42 7.84
C GLY A 319 35.09 4.61 7.31
N ILE A 320 34.17 5.24 6.57
CA ILE A 320 33.01 4.54 5.99
C ILE A 320 33.43 3.83 4.71
N ARG A 321 33.08 2.53 4.60
CA ARG A 321 33.28 1.73 3.39
C ARG A 321 31.94 1.33 2.76
N VAL A 322 31.77 1.63 1.49
CA VAL A 322 30.60 1.29 0.68
C VAL A 322 31.01 0.30 -0.41
N GLU A 323 30.59 -0.95 -0.25
CA GLU A 323 30.66 -1.97 -1.30
C GLU A 323 29.36 -1.95 -2.09
N THR A 324 29.42 -2.12 -3.42
CA THR A 324 28.23 -2.04 -4.29
C THR A 324 28.25 -3.10 -5.37
N VAL A 325 27.13 -3.81 -5.49
CA VAL A 325 26.84 -4.77 -6.58
C VAL A 325 25.70 -4.21 -7.40
N VAL A 326 25.95 -3.97 -8.68
CA VAL A 326 24.97 -3.45 -9.65
C VAL A 326 24.44 -4.60 -10.50
N TRP A 327 23.12 -4.73 -10.60
CA TRP A 327 22.44 -5.62 -11.54
C TRP A 327 21.74 -4.81 -12.62
N VAL A 328 21.91 -5.24 -13.87
CA VAL A 328 21.28 -4.63 -15.05
C VAL A 328 20.47 -5.70 -15.79
N ASP A 329 19.15 -5.61 -15.69
CA ASP A 329 18.20 -6.58 -16.24
C ASP A 329 17.89 -6.31 -17.72
N ILE A 330 18.90 -6.52 -18.58
CA ILE A 330 18.77 -6.47 -20.04
C ILE A 330 19.53 -7.64 -20.71
N VAL A 331 19.25 -7.87 -21.98
CA VAL A 331 19.81 -8.99 -22.77
C VAL A 331 21.15 -8.65 -23.45
N ASP A 332 21.40 -7.38 -23.78
CA ASP A 332 22.65 -6.94 -24.42
C ASP A 332 23.71 -6.58 -23.38
N GLN A 333 24.78 -7.37 -23.34
CA GLN A 333 25.92 -7.15 -22.44
C GLN A 333 26.64 -5.82 -22.70
N ALA A 334 26.79 -5.39 -23.96
CA ALA A 334 27.53 -4.18 -24.31
C ALA A 334 26.73 -2.88 -24.03
N GLU A 335 25.42 -3.00 -23.84
CA GLU A 335 24.58 -1.95 -23.24
C GLU A 335 24.66 -2.00 -21.71
N ALA A 336 24.63 -3.21 -21.12
CA ALA A 336 24.68 -3.42 -19.67
C ALA A 336 25.99 -2.92 -19.05
N ASP A 337 27.12 -3.15 -19.73
CA ASP A 337 28.44 -2.67 -19.34
C ASP A 337 28.45 -1.14 -19.20
N LYS A 338 27.84 -0.41 -20.15
CA LYS A 338 27.77 1.06 -20.14
C LYS A 338 26.85 1.60 -19.04
N ILE A 339 25.71 0.95 -18.82
CA ILE A 339 24.78 1.30 -17.74
C ILE A 339 25.45 1.08 -16.40
N ALA A 340 26.13 -0.06 -16.23
CA ALA A 340 26.89 -0.36 -15.03
C ALA A 340 28.01 0.66 -14.83
N GLU A 341 28.86 0.94 -15.83
CA GLU A 341 29.95 1.93 -15.77
C GLU A 341 29.48 3.30 -15.27
N LYS A 342 28.38 3.81 -15.83
CA LYS A 342 27.77 5.09 -15.42
C LYS A 342 27.06 5.05 -14.06
N SER A 343 26.71 3.87 -13.56
CA SER A 343 26.07 3.71 -12.26
C SER A 343 27.10 3.79 -11.13
N VAL A 344 27.01 4.84 -10.32
CA VAL A 344 28.05 5.24 -9.34
C VAL A 344 27.47 5.59 -7.96
N ILE A 345 28.35 5.67 -6.97
CA ILE A 345 28.03 6.24 -5.66
C ILE A 345 28.53 7.69 -5.64
N GLU A 346 27.63 8.62 -5.35
CA GLU A 346 27.96 10.03 -5.12
C GLU A 346 27.98 10.31 -3.61
N ILE A 347 28.98 11.04 -3.14
CA ILE A 347 29.11 11.46 -1.74
C ILE A 347 29.12 13.00 -1.72
N SER A 348 28.34 13.62 -0.83
CA SER A 348 28.20 15.08 -0.77
C SER A 348 27.82 15.57 0.63
N GLY A 349 28.21 16.82 0.93
CA GLY A 349 27.92 17.50 2.20
C GLY A 349 28.98 17.26 3.29
N ASP A 350 29.13 18.26 4.17
CA ASP A 350 30.17 18.29 5.21
C ASP A 350 29.60 17.89 6.60
N GLU A 351 28.72 18.71 7.19
CA GLU A 351 28.03 18.40 8.46
C GLU A 351 27.00 17.24 8.28
N LYS A 352 26.40 17.16 7.09
CA LYS A 352 25.42 16.15 6.70
C LYS A 352 25.91 15.40 5.47
N VAL A 353 26.58 14.27 5.71
CA VAL A 353 27.19 13.45 4.66
C VAL A 353 26.12 12.57 4.04
N THR A 354 25.86 12.78 2.75
CA THR A 354 24.89 12.00 1.97
C THR A 354 25.60 11.12 0.96
N VAL A 355 25.41 9.81 1.10
CA VAL A 355 25.84 8.75 0.17
C VAL A 355 24.64 8.36 -0.70
N SER A 356 24.67 8.71 -1.98
CA SER A 356 23.57 8.45 -2.91
C SER A 356 23.96 7.47 -4.01
N ALA A 357 23.18 6.40 -4.19
CA ALA A 357 23.33 5.48 -5.30
C ALA A 357 22.67 6.07 -6.57
N LYS A 358 23.48 6.42 -7.57
CA LYS A 358 23.02 6.92 -8.87
C LYS A 358 23.09 5.81 -9.91
N GLY A 359 21.96 5.15 -10.15
CA GLY A 359 21.81 4.20 -11.25
C GLY A 359 21.47 4.91 -12.56
N GLU A 360 22.21 4.64 -13.64
CA GLU A 360 21.90 5.15 -14.98
C GLU A 360 20.61 4.48 -15.50
N PRO A 361 19.58 5.23 -15.91
CA PRO A 361 18.35 4.64 -16.43
C PRO A 361 18.53 3.94 -17.78
N PHE A 362 17.73 2.91 -18.04
CA PHE A 362 17.78 2.09 -19.26
C PHE A 362 16.40 1.73 -19.82
N GLY A 363 16.38 1.08 -20.99
CA GLY A 363 15.16 0.67 -21.67
C GLY A 363 14.40 1.82 -22.34
N VAL A 364 13.28 1.50 -22.99
CA VAL A 364 12.49 2.47 -23.77
C VAL A 364 11.97 3.58 -22.84
N ASN A 365 12.30 4.83 -23.17
CA ASN A 365 12.02 6.05 -22.40
C ASN A 365 12.70 6.12 -21.02
N GLY A 366 13.73 5.32 -20.73
CA GLY A 366 14.47 5.36 -19.46
C GLY A 366 13.65 4.89 -18.24
N GLY A 367 12.65 4.03 -18.47
CA GLY A 367 11.82 3.46 -17.40
C GLY A 367 12.58 2.48 -16.51
N GLY A 368 13.58 1.77 -17.05
CA GLY A 368 14.44 0.86 -16.31
C GLY A 368 15.41 1.61 -15.41
N LYS A 369 15.58 1.16 -14.16
CA LYS A 369 16.63 1.61 -13.22
C LYS A 369 17.40 0.39 -12.71
N PRO A 370 18.73 0.38 -12.76
CA PRO A 370 19.51 -0.75 -12.29
C PRO A 370 19.30 -0.96 -10.79
N ARG A 371 19.54 -2.18 -10.33
CA ARG A 371 19.46 -2.52 -8.91
C ARG A 371 20.85 -2.43 -8.31
N MET A 372 21.01 -1.56 -7.33
CA MET A 372 22.27 -1.36 -6.62
C MET A 372 22.10 -1.92 -5.22
N ASN A 373 22.69 -3.07 -4.95
CA ASN A 373 22.78 -3.62 -3.61
C ASN A 373 24.01 -3.00 -2.93
N LEU A 374 23.82 -2.32 -1.81
CA LEU A 374 24.89 -1.67 -1.05
C LEU A 374 25.16 -2.42 0.25
N VAL A 375 26.44 -2.52 0.59
CA VAL A 375 26.90 -2.92 1.91
C VAL A 375 27.74 -1.78 2.47
N VAL A 376 27.17 -1.05 3.43
CA VAL A 376 27.77 0.09 4.11
C VAL A 376 28.35 -0.40 5.44
N THR A 377 29.67 -0.36 5.57
CA THR A 377 30.37 -0.68 6.82
C THR A 377 30.82 0.61 7.48
N VAL A 378 30.37 0.85 8.71
CA VAL A 378 30.76 2.01 9.54
C VAL A 378 31.82 1.61 10.57
N PRO A 379 32.72 2.53 10.96
CA PRO A 379 33.77 2.26 11.94
C PRO A 379 33.19 1.87 13.30
N ARG A 380 33.87 0.93 13.99
CA ARG A 380 33.51 0.55 15.36
C ARG A 380 33.66 1.74 16.32
N THR A 381 32.59 2.07 17.05
CA THR A 381 32.68 3.10 18.09
C THR A 381 33.09 2.44 19.42
N PRO A 382 34.23 2.81 20.04
CA PRO A 382 34.66 2.18 21.29
C PRO A 382 33.67 2.47 22.44
N ASN A 383 32.95 1.44 22.90
CA ASN A 383 31.92 1.56 23.93
C ASN A 383 32.52 1.98 25.30
N PRO A 384 32.22 3.17 25.84
CA PRO A 384 32.79 3.66 27.10
C PRO A 384 32.23 2.94 28.35
N LYS A 385 31.12 2.19 28.25
CA LYS A 385 30.54 1.45 29.38
C LYS A 385 31.13 0.05 29.57
N ARG A 386 31.92 -0.48 28.63
CA ARG A 386 32.65 -1.75 28.79
C ARG A 386 34.04 -1.49 29.33
N GLY A 387 34.10 -1.12 30.62
CA GLY A 387 35.34 -0.79 31.33
C GLY A 387 36.41 -1.88 31.23
N ALA A 388 37.67 -1.45 31.31
CA ALA A 388 38.86 -2.29 31.16
C ALA A 388 38.87 -3.50 32.10
N ASN A 389 38.43 -4.65 31.59
CA ASN A 389 38.66 -6.00 32.15
C ASN A 389 38.40 -7.11 31.09
N ALA A 390 38.59 -6.79 29.81
CA ALA A 390 38.74 -7.82 28.79
C ALA A 390 40.20 -8.31 28.81
N LEU A 391 40.40 -9.56 29.24
CA LEU A 391 41.68 -10.25 29.10
C LEU A 391 42.05 -10.40 27.61
N PRO A 392 43.34 -10.46 27.25
CA PRO A 392 43.75 -10.63 25.85
C PRO A 392 43.19 -11.93 25.26
N GLU A 393 42.71 -11.87 24.02
CA GLU A 393 42.25 -13.07 23.31
C GLU A 393 43.42 -14.04 23.10
N LEU A 394 43.28 -15.27 23.61
CA LEU A 394 44.21 -16.36 23.35
C LEU A 394 43.90 -16.97 21.98
N GLY A 395 44.94 -17.12 21.17
CA GLY A 395 44.85 -17.64 19.81
C GLY A 395 44.38 -19.09 19.72
N SER A 396 43.92 -19.45 18.52
CA SER A 396 43.32 -20.73 18.18
C SER A 396 44.26 -21.94 18.27
N ALA A 397 43.74 -23.07 18.78
CA ALA A 397 44.07 -24.43 18.31
C ALA A 397 43.14 -25.50 18.93
N GLY A 398 42.79 -26.51 18.13
CA GLY A 398 42.69 -27.90 18.64
C GLY A 398 41.32 -28.42 19.12
N THR A 399 40.71 -29.23 18.26
CA THR A 399 39.84 -30.38 18.59
C THR A 399 40.29 -31.20 19.81
N ASP A 400 39.35 -31.61 20.67
CA ASP A 400 38.84 -32.99 20.67
C ASP A 400 37.66 -33.21 21.66
N ALA A 401 36.98 -34.36 21.52
CA ALA A 401 35.74 -34.70 22.22
C ALA A 401 35.95 -35.37 23.60
N GLY A 402 34.95 -35.32 24.50
CA GLY A 402 34.88 -36.28 25.61
C GLY A 402 34.01 -35.92 26.84
N THR A 403 32.79 -36.46 26.86
CA THR A 403 32.14 -37.07 28.04
C THR A 403 31.62 -36.18 29.19
N ALA A 404 30.50 -36.61 29.79
CA ALA A 404 29.81 -35.98 30.92
C ALA A 404 30.32 -36.45 32.29
N ASP A 405 30.02 -35.70 33.36
CA ASP A 405 29.23 -36.21 34.50
C ASP A 405 28.66 -35.05 35.37
N ASN A 406 27.77 -35.41 36.30
CA ASN A 406 26.97 -34.59 37.20
C ASN A 406 27.72 -34.09 38.44
N GLY A 407 27.16 -33.12 39.17
CA GLY A 407 27.59 -32.77 40.53
C GLY A 407 26.71 -31.69 41.18
N ALA A 408 25.89 -32.07 42.17
CA ALA A 408 24.91 -31.19 42.80
C ALA A 408 25.36 -30.58 44.14
N ALA A 409 24.52 -29.67 44.65
CA ALA A 409 24.25 -29.32 46.06
C ALA A 409 24.85 -28.02 46.65
N GLY A 410 23.96 -27.20 47.24
CA GLY A 410 24.25 -26.34 48.41
C GLY A 410 24.03 -27.13 49.73
N PRO A 411 23.63 -26.52 50.87
CA PRO A 411 23.12 -25.15 51.06
C PRO A 411 23.60 -24.44 52.37
N ASN A 412 22.86 -23.38 52.76
CA ASN A 412 22.66 -22.79 54.11
C ASN A 412 23.58 -21.67 54.68
N SER A 413 23.08 -20.45 54.55
CA SER A 413 22.64 -19.51 55.62
C SER A 413 23.35 -19.43 57.00
N THR A 414 23.62 -18.19 57.44
CA THR A 414 23.34 -17.69 58.82
C THR A 414 23.16 -16.17 58.80
N THR A 415 22.27 -15.63 59.66
CA THR A 415 21.92 -14.20 59.80
C THR A 415 21.88 -13.81 61.29
N ALA A 416 21.93 -12.50 61.60
CA ALA A 416 21.69 -11.86 62.92
C ALA A 416 22.87 -11.91 63.95
N GLU A 417 23.09 -10.96 64.86
CA GLU A 417 22.46 -9.63 65.12
C GLU A 417 23.36 -8.69 65.98
N MET A 418 23.17 -7.37 65.81
CA MET A 418 23.09 -6.30 66.85
C MET A 418 24.05 -6.22 68.06
N THR A 419 24.71 -5.05 68.24
CA THR A 419 24.62 -4.18 69.46
C THR A 419 25.39 -2.85 69.33
N ALA A 420 24.92 -1.80 70.02
CA ALA A 420 25.57 -0.48 70.17
C ALA A 420 25.93 -0.22 71.66
N PRO A 421 26.71 0.83 71.98
CA PRO A 421 26.08 1.96 72.72
C PRO A 421 26.64 3.39 72.45
N THR A 422 25.86 4.38 72.92
CA THR A 422 26.03 5.86 72.92
C THR A 422 27.05 6.36 73.99
N ALA A 423 27.50 7.63 74.14
CA ALA A 423 27.22 9.01 73.64
C ALA A 423 28.50 9.89 73.93
N PRO A 424 28.50 11.25 74.03
CA PRO A 424 27.54 12.33 73.67
C PRO A 424 28.16 13.51 72.86
N GLY A 425 27.32 14.49 72.45
CA GLY A 425 27.62 15.48 71.41
C GLY A 425 28.26 16.83 71.80
N GLU A 426 28.37 17.72 70.79
CA GLU A 426 28.62 19.17 70.97
C GLU A 426 28.03 20.03 69.81
N LYS A 427 28.03 21.36 69.96
CA LYS A 427 27.31 22.37 69.14
C LYS A 427 28.06 22.81 67.87
N PRO A 428 27.36 23.42 66.87
CA PRO A 428 27.96 23.84 65.59
C PRO A 428 28.35 25.32 65.50
N ALA A 429 29.47 25.62 64.84
CA ALA A 429 29.84 26.92 64.24
C ALA A 429 31.11 26.77 63.35
N PRO A 430 31.42 27.69 62.42
CA PRO A 430 30.55 28.51 61.56
C PRO A 430 30.86 28.30 60.05
N LYS A 431 30.06 28.90 59.14
CA LYS A 431 30.37 28.90 57.68
C LYS A 431 31.52 29.88 57.34
N PRO A 432 32.46 29.53 56.44
CA PRO A 432 33.37 30.50 55.82
C PRO A 432 32.63 31.46 54.87
N PRO A 433 33.22 32.63 54.55
CA PRO A 433 32.52 33.71 53.85
C PRO A 433 32.37 33.48 52.34
N VAL A 434 31.33 34.08 51.77
CA VAL A 434 31.14 34.21 50.33
C VAL A 434 32.24 35.13 49.78
N GLN A 435 33.08 34.61 48.91
CA GLN A 435 33.94 35.44 48.05
C GLN A 435 33.18 35.74 46.76
N GLU A 436 32.91 37.02 46.52
CA GLU A 436 32.44 37.52 45.24
C GLU A 436 33.52 37.24 44.17
N ARG A 437 33.20 36.44 43.16
CA ARG A 437 34.05 36.30 41.98
C ARG A 437 33.77 37.46 41.03
N PRO A 438 34.79 38.11 40.45
CA PRO A 438 34.58 39.19 39.50
C PRO A 438 33.90 38.68 38.23
N SER A 439 33.02 39.50 37.68
CA SER A 439 32.42 39.30 36.36
C SER A 439 33.49 39.40 35.27
N GLY A 440 33.88 38.24 34.72
CA GLY A 440 34.70 38.12 33.54
C GLY A 440 34.33 36.83 32.82
N GLU A 441 33.68 36.95 31.67
CA GLU A 441 33.38 35.82 30.79
C GLU A 441 34.66 35.39 30.06
N GLU A 442 35.52 34.64 30.76
CA GLU A 442 36.41 33.72 30.06
C GLU A 442 35.59 32.50 29.65
N SER A 443 35.30 32.44 28.36
CA SER A 443 34.69 31.28 27.72
C SER A 443 35.59 30.06 27.92
N VAL A 444 35.24 29.23 28.91
CA VAL A 444 35.78 27.87 29.02
C VAL A 444 35.49 27.18 27.68
N PRO A 445 36.51 26.72 26.93
CA PRO A 445 36.26 25.93 25.73
C PRO A 445 35.46 24.70 26.16
N GLU A 446 34.27 24.51 25.57
CA GLU A 446 33.50 23.28 25.77
C GLU A 446 34.42 22.10 25.43
N PRO A 447 34.60 21.11 26.32
CA PRO A 447 35.55 20.04 26.09
C PRO A 447 35.19 19.34 24.78
N GLU A 448 36.17 19.29 23.87
CA GLU A 448 36.01 18.81 22.48
C GLU A 448 35.13 17.54 22.45
N ARG A 449 33.89 17.68 21.95
CA ARG A 449 32.96 16.55 21.87
C ARG A 449 33.57 15.53 20.90
N LYS A 450 33.93 14.37 21.43
CA LYS A 450 34.49 13.28 20.63
C LYS A 450 33.52 12.88 19.52
N ALA A 451 34.08 12.64 18.33
CA ALA A 451 33.33 12.33 17.12
C ALA A 451 32.38 11.13 17.31
N GLY A 452 31.10 11.38 17.05
CA GLY A 452 30.00 10.41 17.00
C GLY A 452 28.91 10.98 16.10
N LEU A 453 28.21 10.10 15.36
CA LEU A 453 27.07 10.52 14.55
C LEU A 453 25.87 10.79 15.47
N GLN A 454 25.22 11.94 15.31
CA GLN A 454 23.97 12.25 15.99
C GLN A 454 22.81 11.47 15.37
N THR A 455 22.74 11.47 14.03
CA THR A 455 21.71 10.73 13.30
C THR A 455 22.27 9.87 12.18
N ILE A 456 21.63 8.72 11.97
CA ILE A 456 21.82 7.86 10.81
C ILE A 456 20.48 7.72 10.11
N THR A 457 20.42 8.05 8.82
CA THR A 457 19.21 7.95 8.01
C THR A 457 19.44 7.00 6.83
N ILE A 458 18.62 5.97 6.68
CA ILE A 458 18.67 5.03 5.54
C ILE A 458 17.34 5.15 4.79
N ARG A 459 17.37 5.51 3.50
CA ARG A 459 16.19 5.63 2.64
C ARG A 459 16.33 4.75 1.41
N VAL A 460 15.34 3.89 1.19
CA VAL A 460 15.30 2.98 0.03
C VAL A 460 13.94 3.02 -0.65
N MET A 461 13.85 3.41 -1.93
CA MET A 461 12.52 3.42 -2.56
C MET A 461 12.01 1.99 -2.86
N ASN A 462 12.88 1.09 -3.30
CA ASN A 462 12.52 -0.30 -3.58
C ASN A 462 13.65 -1.26 -3.19
N GLY A 463 13.47 -2.01 -2.11
CA GLY A 463 14.45 -2.98 -1.60
C GLY A 463 14.39 -3.12 -0.08
N PRO A 464 14.80 -4.28 0.46
CA PRO A 464 14.87 -4.50 1.90
C PRO A 464 16.06 -3.75 2.53
N ILE A 465 15.91 -3.41 3.81
CA ILE A 465 16.95 -2.76 4.62
C ILE A 465 17.33 -3.67 5.78
N ASP A 466 18.62 -3.86 6.00
CA ASP A 466 19.20 -4.73 7.03
C ASP A 466 20.27 -3.93 7.78
N ALA A 467 19.96 -3.47 8.99
CA ALA A 467 20.81 -2.57 9.77
C ALA A 467 21.17 -3.20 11.12
N ALA A 468 22.48 -3.35 11.39
CA ALA A 468 22.98 -4.09 12.55
C ALA A 468 24.14 -3.40 13.27
N GLY A 469 24.08 -3.34 14.61
CA GLY A 469 25.18 -2.82 15.44
C GLY A 469 25.37 -1.31 15.37
N LEU A 470 24.36 -0.55 14.92
CA LEU A 470 24.51 0.88 14.66
C LEU A 470 24.50 1.69 15.97
N ASN A 471 25.37 2.70 16.03
CA ASN A 471 25.49 3.61 17.15
C ASN A 471 25.27 5.05 16.67
N ALA A 472 24.37 5.77 17.33
CA ALA A 472 24.09 7.18 17.08
C ALA A 472 23.64 7.85 18.39
N ASP A 473 24.02 9.10 18.62
CA ASP A 473 23.73 9.78 19.90
C ASP A 473 22.23 10.10 20.07
N GLU A 474 21.49 10.30 18.98
CA GLU A 474 20.06 10.62 19.01
C GLU A 474 19.18 9.51 18.41
N ARG A 475 19.26 9.29 17.08
CA ARG A 475 18.29 8.43 16.37
C ARG A 475 18.84 7.78 15.10
N VAL A 476 18.41 6.55 14.85
CA VAL A 476 18.48 5.88 13.55
C VAL A 476 17.10 5.91 12.87
N THR A 477 17.00 6.53 11.70
CA THR A 477 15.79 6.63 10.89
C THR A 477 15.90 5.73 9.67
N VAL A 478 14.93 4.86 9.42
CA VAL A 478 14.94 3.88 8.34
C VAL A 478 13.62 3.91 7.58
N GLU A 479 13.66 4.25 6.30
CA GLU A 479 12.48 4.43 5.46
C GLU A 479 12.58 3.56 4.20
N THR A 480 11.52 2.80 3.88
CA THR A 480 11.35 2.21 2.54
C THR A 480 9.93 2.33 2.01
N ALA A 481 9.74 2.38 0.68
CA ALA A 481 8.39 2.28 0.13
C ALA A 481 8.00 0.81 -0.07
N ASN A 482 8.90 -0.02 -0.59
CA ASN A 482 8.66 -1.45 -0.81
C ASN A 482 9.88 -2.25 -0.34
N GLY A 483 9.75 -2.96 0.78
CA GLY A 483 10.84 -3.72 1.38
C GLY A 483 10.60 -4.01 2.86
N GLU A 484 11.13 -5.14 3.31
CA GLU A 484 11.23 -5.47 4.73
C GLU A 484 12.35 -4.64 5.38
N ILE A 485 12.13 -4.24 6.62
CA ILE A 485 13.14 -3.57 7.45
C ILE A 485 13.54 -4.52 8.58
N ALA A 486 14.83 -4.84 8.70
CA ALA A 486 15.39 -5.60 9.81
C ALA A 486 16.42 -4.75 10.56
N LEU A 487 16.20 -4.53 11.87
CA LEU A 487 17.03 -3.74 12.77
C LEU A 487 17.51 -4.60 13.94
N ARG A 488 18.82 -4.59 14.23
CA ARG A 488 19.43 -5.45 15.27
C ARG A 488 20.55 -4.73 16.02
N ASP A 489 20.58 -4.79 17.36
CA ASP A 489 21.61 -4.13 18.21
C ASP A 489 21.78 -2.65 17.83
N ILE A 490 20.70 -1.87 17.93
CA ILE A 490 20.71 -0.44 17.64
C ILE A 490 20.84 0.35 18.94
N ARG A 491 21.94 1.07 19.09
CA ARG A 491 22.35 1.75 20.33
C ARG A 491 21.85 3.20 20.40
N ALA A 492 20.65 3.45 19.88
CA ALA A 492 20.00 4.74 19.76
C ALA A 492 18.46 4.58 19.85
N ALA A 493 17.71 5.68 19.77
CA ALA A 493 16.29 5.60 19.40
C ALA A 493 16.14 5.22 17.93
N VAL A 494 14.99 4.65 17.56
CA VAL A 494 14.69 4.19 16.19
C VAL A 494 13.39 4.81 15.69
N LYS A 495 13.38 5.24 14.42
CA LYS A 495 12.16 5.44 13.63
C LYS A 495 12.21 4.57 12.38
N ALA A 496 11.25 3.68 12.18
CA ALA A 496 11.20 2.76 11.05
C ALA A 496 9.85 2.85 10.32
N THR A 497 9.86 3.18 9.03
CA THR A 497 8.64 3.39 8.24
C THR A 497 8.70 2.60 6.94
N THR A 498 7.70 1.75 6.66
CA THR A 498 7.52 1.10 5.34
C THR A 498 6.09 1.19 4.81
N LYS A 499 5.88 1.18 3.49
CA LYS A 499 4.51 1.07 2.93
C LYS A 499 4.13 -0.37 2.66
N ASN A 500 5.03 -1.15 2.05
CA ASN A 500 4.82 -2.57 1.76
C ASN A 500 6.02 -3.38 2.25
N GLY A 501 5.88 -4.01 3.42
CA GLY A 501 6.91 -4.83 4.03
C GLY A 501 6.69 -5.00 5.54
N GLY A 502 7.21 -6.10 6.08
CA GLY A 502 7.30 -6.28 7.53
C GLY A 502 8.42 -5.45 8.15
N VAL A 503 8.34 -5.23 9.46
CA VAL A 503 9.43 -4.64 10.24
C VAL A 503 9.80 -5.59 11.38
N GLU A 504 11.07 -5.96 11.45
CA GLU A 504 11.68 -6.70 12.55
C GLU A 504 12.66 -5.78 13.29
N ALA A 505 12.41 -5.51 14.58
CA ALA A 505 13.30 -4.74 15.44
C ALA A 505 13.71 -5.55 16.67
N PHE A 506 15.01 -5.78 16.84
CA PHE A 506 15.57 -6.58 17.93
C PHE A 506 16.69 -5.83 18.63
N ASP A 507 16.71 -5.85 19.96
CA ASP A 507 17.77 -5.23 20.77
C ASP A 507 17.95 -3.73 20.45
N ILE A 508 16.91 -2.94 20.73
CA ILE A 508 16.93 -1.48 20.53
C ILE A 508 17.14 -0.83 21.89
N ALA A 509 18.21 -0.04 22.05
CA ALA A 509 18.57 0.54 23.35
C ALA A 509 17.69 1.72 23.78
N GLY A 510 17.18 2.50 22.83
CA GLY A 510 16.28 3.63 23.05
C GLY A 510 14.82 3.33 22.74
N ASP A 511 14.04 4.37 22.50
CA ASP A 511 12.65 4.28 22.06
C ASP A 511 12.54 3.77 20.62
N ALA A 512 11.42 3.13 20.28
CA ALA A 512 11.15 2.62 18.94
C ALA A 512 9.79 3.13 18.40
N GLU A 513 9.83 3.90 17.32
CA GLU A 513 8.66 4.34 16.55
C GLU A 513 8.61 3.54 15.24
N ILE A 514 7.58 2.71 15.04
CA ILE A 514 7.51 1.78 13.90
C ILE A 514 6.15 1.87 13.20
N GLU A 515 6.16 2.14 11.89
CA GLU A 515 4.96 2.26 11.07
C GLU A 515 5.04 1.37 9.83
N THR A 516 3.99 0.59 9.54
CA THR A 516 3.81 -0.02 8.21
C THR A 516 2.40 0.14 7.68
N PHE A 517 2.19 0.22 6.37
CA PHE A 517 0.84 0.17 5.81
C PHE A 517 0.38 -1.27 5.55
N ASN A 518 1.25 -2.09 4.93
CA ASN A 518 1.02 -3.52 4.70
C ASN A 518 2.22 -4.33 5.20
N GLY A 519 2.08 -5.01 6.34
CA GLY A 519 3.13 -5.86 6.90
C GLY A 519 2.95 -6.20 8.37
N THR A 520 3.56 -7.32 8.79
CA THR A 520 3.65 -7.68 10.21
C THR A 520 4.78 -6.90 10.86
N ILE A 521 4.54 -6.37 12.05
CA ILE A 521 5.60 -5.76 12.88
C ILE A 521 5.93 -6.72 14.02
N ARG A 522 7.24 -6.97 14.21
CA ARG A 522 7.78 -7.65 15.39
C ARG A 522 8.85 -6.77 16.02
N ALA A 523 8.65 -6.35 17.26
CA ALA A 523 9.64 -5.62 18.04
C ALA A 523 9.90 -6.34 19.37
N GLU A 524 11.16 -6.58 19.71
CA GLU A 524 11.53 -7.42 20.85
C GLU A 524 12.81 -6.93 21.53
N ARG A 525 12.79 -6.84 22.87
CA ARG A 525 13.85 -6.23 23.71
C ARG A 525 14.09 -4.75 23.33
N ILE A 526 13.09 -3.92 23.66
CA ILE A 526 13.15 -2.46 23.49
C ILE A 526 13.44 -1.83 24.86
N GLY A 527 14.54 -1.09 24.96
CA GLY A 527 15.02 -0.45 26.20
C GLY A 527 14.26 0.83 26.58
N GLY A 528 13.66 1.51 25.59
CA GLY A 528 12.75 2.64 25.79
C GLY A 528 11.28 2.25 25.62
N SER A 529 10.45 3.24 25.30
CA SER A 529 9.04 3.07 24.92
C SER A 529 8.89 2.62 23.47
N ALA A 530 7.75 1.99 23.13
CA ALA A 530 7.47 1.51 21.78
C ALA A 530 6.12 2.05 21.27
N ILE A 531 6.15 2.79 20.15
CA ILE A 531 4.95 3.27 19.43
C ILE A 531 4.92 2.54 18.09
N VAL A 532 3.90 1.71 17.87
CA VAL A 532 3.88 0.74 16.77
C VAL A 532 2.52 0.71 16.09
N SER A 533 2.46 1.07 14.79
CA SER A 533 1.19 1.12 14.05
C SER A 533 1.23 0.36 12.71
N THR A 534 0.11 -0.30 12.37
CA THR A 534 -0.09 -0.90 11.04
C THR A 534 -1.53 -0.76 10.52
N VAL A 535 -1.74 -0.77 9.20
CA VAL A 535 -3.09 -0.81 8.63
C VAL A 535 -3.52 -2.25 8.36
N ASN A 536 -2.68 -3.03 7.67
CA ASN A 536 -2.93 -4.43 7.36
C ASN A 536 -1.75 -5.30 7.81
N GLY A 537 -1.88 -5.89 8.99
CA GLY A 537 -0.85 -6.73 9.58
C GLY A 537 -1.01 -6.90 11.08
N SER A 538 -0.36 -7.95 11.61
CA SER A 538 -0.32 -8.19 13.05
C SER A 538 0.88 -7.48 13.69
N VAL A 539 0.72 -7.09 14.95
CA VAL A 539 1.77 -6.47 15.77
C VAL A 539 2.17 -7.46 16.86
N LYS A 540 3.47 -7.69 17.03
CA LYS A 540 4.04 -8.55 18.07
C LYS A 540 5.11 -7.77 18.84
N LEU A 541 4.85 -7.52 20.12
CA LEU A 541 5.75 -6.82 21.03
C LEU A 541 6.15 -7.76 22.16
N ALA A 542 7.43 -7.79 22.50
CA ALA A 542 7.93 -8.62 23.59
C ALA A 542 9.09 -7.95 24.34
N ALA A 543 9.03 -7.94 25.68
CA ALA A 543 10.03 -7.32 26.55
C ALA A 543 10.34 -5.86 26.18
N VAL A 544 9.33 -5.00 26.24
CA VAL A 544 9.48 -3.53 26.15
C VAL A 544 9.59 -2.98 27.58
N ALA A 545 10.62 -2.19 27.86
CA ALA A 545 10.88 -1.64 29.19
C ALA A 545 10.16 -0.31 29.48
N GLY A 546 9.81 0.45 28.44
CA GLY A 546 9.03 1.68 28.53
C GLY A 546 7.52 1.46 28.44
N ASP A 547 6.81 2.51 28.04
CA ASP A 547 5.38 2.48 27.73
C ASP A 547 5.16 1.92 26.31
N ILE A 548 3.97 1.37 26.06
CA ILE A 548 3.60 0.72 24.80
C ILE A 548 2.36 1.38 24.20
N GLU A 549 2.43 1.78 22.93
CA GLU A 549 1.29 2.17 22.11
C GLU A 549 1.28 1.29 20.85
N ALA A 550 0.21 0.52 20.66
CA ALA A 550 0.11 -0.52 19.63
C ALA A 550 -1.22 -0.45 18.87
N ASP A 551 -1.16 -0.09 17.60
CA ASP A 551 -2.33 0.15 16.74
C ASP A 551 -2.37 -0.79 15.54
N THR A 552 -3.52 -1.40 15.27
CA THR A 552 -3.78 -1.98 13.95
C THR A 552 -5.22 -1.77 13.48
N LYS A 553 -5.46 -1.74 12.16
CA LYS A 553 -6.84 -1.74 11.63
C LYS A 553 -7.29 -3.15 11.25
N ASN A 554 -6.41 -3.97 10.67
CA ASN A 554 -6.70 -5.36 10.34
C ASN A 554 -5.53 -6.26 10.75
N GLY A 555 -5.62 -6.87 11.94
CA GLY A 555 -4.62 -7.80 12.44
C GLY A 555 -4.70 -8.01 13.95
N ALA A 556 -4.00 -9.03 14.43
CA ALA A 556 -3.90 -9.31 15.86
C ALA A 556 -2.78 -8.48 16.50
N ILE A 557 -2.97 -8.08 17.75
CA ILE A 557 -1.93 -7.49 18.59
C ILE A 557 -1.55 -8.53 19.64
N THR A 558 -0.26 -8.81 19.79
CA THR A 558 0.27 -9.65 20.87
C THR A 558 1.34 -8.88 21.61
N VAL A 559 1.19 -8.74 22.93
CA VAL A 559 2.14 -8.06 23.81
C VAL A 559 2.56 -9.01 24.93
N ASP A 560 3.85 -9.31 25.04
CA ASP A 560 4.43 -10.16 26.09
C ASP A 560 5.40 -9.37 26.98
N GLY A 561 5.10 -9.29 28.27
CA GLY A 561 5.87 -8.53 29.25
C GLY A 561 5.63 -7.02 29.22
N ALA A 562 4.38 -6.56 29.08
CA ALA A 562 4.05 -5.15 29.32
C ALA A 562 4.26 -4.80 30.80
N GLN A 563 5.18 -3.87 31.11
CA GLN A 563 5.50 -3.51 32.51
C GLN A 563 4.95 -2.15 32.94
N ARG A 564 4.76 -1.21 32.00
CA ARG A 564 4.35 0.18 32.28
C ARG A 564 2.97 0.46 31.68
N ALA A 565 2.73 1.66 31.12
CA ALA A 565 1.47 1.95 30.45
C ALA A 565 1.35 1.17 29.13
N LEU A 566 0.12 0.82 28.77
CA LEU A 566 -0.21 0.08 27.54
C LEU A 566 -1.47 0.67 26.92
N LEU A 567 -1.35 1.17 25.70
CA LEU A 567 -2.48 1.43 24.80
C LEU A 567 -2.43 0.41 23.67
N ALA A 568 -3.48 -0.38 23.49
CA ALA A 568 -3.53 -1.40 22.45
C ALA A 568 -4.90 -1.45 21.77
N ASP A 569 -4.98 -1.02 20.51
CA ASP A 569 -6.23 -0.83 19.79
C ASP A 569 -6.26 -1.55 18.44
N THR A 570 -7.34 -2.31 18.20
CA THR A 570 -7.62 -2.93 16.89
C THR A 570 -9.06 -2.76 16.42
N LEU A 571 -9.24 -2.46 15.13
CA LEU A 571 -10.57 -2.46 14.51
C LEU A 571 -11.05 -3.90 14.24
N ASN A 572 -10.20 -4.74 13.64
CA ASN A 572 -10.50 -6.15 13.34
C ASN A 572 -9.33 -7.05 13.77
N GLY A 573 -9.44 -7.69 14.93
CA GLY A 573 -8.43 -8.64 15.39
C GLY A 573 -8.49 -9.00 16.88
N ARG A 574 -7.84 -10.12 17.22
CA ARG A 574 -7.60 -10.51 18.62
C ARG A 574 -6.53 -9.61 19.23
N ILE A 575 -6.73 -9.19 20.47
CA ILE A 575 -5.63 -8.66 21.29
C ILE A 575 -5.29 -9.72 22.34
N GLU A 576 -4.01 -10.06 22.46
CA GLU A 576 -3.48 -10.93 23.50
C GLU A 576 -2.39 -10.18 24.28
N VAL A 577 -2.62 -9.94 25.56
CA VAL A 577 -1.64 -9.30 26.46
C VAL A 577 -1.27 -10.30 27.54
N ARG A 578 0.03 -10.55 27.69
CA ARG A 578 0.61 -11.42 28.72
C ARG A 578 1.60 -10.60 29.53
N SER A 579 1.50 -10.58 30.85
CA SER A 579 2.55 -10.02 31.70
C SER A 579 2.58 -10.64 33.09
N ALA A 580 3.79 -10.72 33.65
CA ALA A 580 4.02 -11.11 35.03
C ALA A 580 3.76 -9.97 36.03
N THR A 581 3.62 -8.72 35.56
CA THR A 581 3.47 -7.52 36.39
C THR A 581 2.57 -6.48 35.72
N VAL A 582 1.78 -5.76 36.51
CA VAL A 582 1.04 -4.56 36.06
C VAL A 582 1.62 -3.36 36.81
N GLY A 583 2.21 -2.40 36.08
CA GLY A 583 2.92 -1.24 36.65
C GLY A 583 2.55 0.10 36.01
N GLY A 584 1.43 0.16 35.29
CA GLY A 584 0.90 1.35 34.65
C GLY A 584 -0.56 1.15 34.21
N THR A 585 -1.19 2.23 33.75
CA THR A 585 -2.56 2.16 33.21
C THR A 585 -2.56 1.44 31.87
N TRP A 586 -3.45 0.46 31.71
CA TRP A 586 -3.67 -0.26 30.46
C TRP A 586 -5.06 0.06 29.92
N ASP A 587 -5.15 0.49 28.66
CA ASP A 587 -6.40 0.67 27.94
C ASP A 587 -6.32 -0.19 26.65
N ILE A 588 -7.25 -1.15 26.53
CA ILE A 588 -7.19 -2.21 25.51
C ILE A 588 -8.53 -2.30 24.76
N GLY A 589 -8.54 -2.01 23.47
CA GLY A 589 -9.74 -1.90 22.63
C GLY A 589 -9.77 -2.84 21.42
N SER A 590 -10.87 -3.58 21.23
CA SER A 590 -11.12 -4.36 20.02
C SER A 590 -12.55 -4.19 19.51
N ALA A 591 -12.70 -3.48 18.39
CA ALA A 591 -14.01 -3.24 17.80
C ALA A 591 -14.62 -4.49 17.15
N VAL A 592 -13.80 -5.44 16.69
CA VAL A 592 -14.22 -6.78 16.21
C VAL A 592 -13.12 -7.80 16.53
N GLY A 593 -13.17 -8.39 17.73
CA GLY A 593 -12.26 -9.46 18.12
C GLY A 593 -12.33 -9.78 19.61
N GLU A 594 -11.65 -10.86 19.99
CA GLU A 594 -11.53 -11.31 21.38
C GLU A 594 -10.33 -10.62 22.04
N ILE A 595 -10.50 -10.20 23.29
CA ILE A 595 -9.38 -9.72 24.12
C ILE A 595 -9.04 -10.81 25.15
N ALA A 596 -7.82 -11.32 25.07
CA ALA A 596 -7.26 -12.28 26.02
C ALA A 596 -6.17 -11.60 26.86
N LEU A 597 -6.40 -11.53 28.16
CA LEU A 597 -5.54 -10.86 29.12
C LEU A 597 -5.01 -11.88 30.13
N PHE A 598 -3.68 -12.00 30.25
CA PHE A 598 -3.01 -12.87 31.20
C PHE A 598 -2.20 -12.05 32.19
N VAL A 599 -2.70 -11.91 33.42
CA VAL A 599 -2.16 -11.06 34.49
C VAL A 599 -1.89 -11.86 35.77
N PRO A 600 -0.97 -11.42 36.65
CA PRO A 600 -0.61 -12.18 37.85
C PRO A 600 -1.75 -12.25 38.87
N GLU A 601 -1.92 -13.39 39.55
CA GLU A 601 -2.96 -13.56 40.59
C GLU A 601 -2.80 -12.59 41.78
N ASN A 602 -1.57 -12.12 42.03
CA ASN A 602 -1.25 -11.12 43.04
C ASN A 602 -0.67 -9.89 42.33
N GLY A 603 -1.21 -8.71 42.61
CA GLY A 603 -0.81 -7.45 42.01
C GLY A 603 -1.53 -6.27 42.68
N ASP A 604 -1.47 -5.10 42.04
CA ASP A 604 -2.09 -3.88 42.52
C ASP A 604 -2.83 -3.14 41.39
N TYR A 605 -3.99 -3.66 40.99
CA TYR A 605 -4.73 -3.17 39.84
C TYR A 605 -6.26 -3.34 39.95
N ASP A 606 -7.00 -2.41 39.36
CA ASP A 606 -8.45 -2.47 39.17
C ASP A 606 -8.77 -2.81 37.72
N VAL A 607 -9.57 -3.87 37.50
CA VAL A 607 -10.02 -4.30 36.18
C VAL A 607 -11.44 -3.81 35.95
N SER A 608 -11.64 -3.08 34.86
CA SER A 608 -12.96 -2.67 34.37
C SER A 608 -13.09 -2.99 32.88
N GLY A 609 -14.20 -3.62 32.48
CA GLY A 609 -14.43 -3.89 31.07
C GLY A 609 -15.85 -4.29 30.72
N ALA A 610 -16.18 -4.18 29.44
CA ALA A 610 -17.51 -4.45 28.91
C ALA A 610 -17.46 -5.24 27.59
N VAL A 611 -18.51 -6.03 27.34
CA VAL A 611 -18.74 -6.68 26.06
C VAL A 611 -20.10 -6.36 25.45
N THR A 612 -20.16 -6.18 24.14
CA THR A 612 -21.44 -5.90 23.45
C THR A 612 -22.21 -7.18 23.14
N PHE A 613 -21.55 -8.19 22.55
CA PHE A 613 -22.23 -9.40 22.05
C PHE A 613 -21.71 -10.71 22.65
N GLY A 614 -20.40 -10.90 22.73
CA GLY A 614 -19.78 -12.13 23.23
C GLY A 614 -19.77 -12.22 24.75
N ASP A 615 -19.01 -13.16 25.30
CA ASP A 615 -19.06 -13.55 26.71
C ASP A 615 -17.77 -13.20 27.46
N ILE A 616 -17.85 -13.24 28.79
CA ILE A 616 -16.72 -12.93 29.68
C ILE A 616 -16.34 -14.19 30.46
N GLU A 617 -15.08 -14.61 30.31
CA GLU A 617 -14.46 -15.67 31.11
C GLU A 617 -13.40 -15.10 32.04
N THR A 618 -13.32 -15.59 33.28
CA THR A 618 -12.18 -15.31 34.16
C THR A 618 -11.93 -16.43 35.17
N ASP A 619 -10.67 -16.64 35.54
CA ASP A 619 -10.20 -17.54 36.59
C ASP A 619 -9.63 -16.78 37.83
N LEU A 620 -9.70 -15.45 37.80
CA LEU A 620 -9.33 -14.53 38.87
C LEU A 620 -10.55 -14.18 39.73
N PRO A 621 -10.36 -13.65 40.96
CA PRO A 621 -11.46 -13.28 41.88
C PRO A 621 -12.23 -12.00 41.46
N LEU A 622 -12.50 -11.82 40.17
CA LEU A 622 -13.20 -10.68 39.58
C LEU A 622 -14.72 -10.93 39.51
N LYS A 623 -15.52 -9.86 39.59
CA LYS A 623 -16.99 -9.92 39.52
C LYS A 623 -17.46 -9.73 38.08
N VAL A 624 -18.01 -10.81 37.50
CA VAL A 624 -18.69 -10.76 36.20
C VAL A 624 -20.19 -10.53 36.42
N SER A 625 -20.74 -9.46 35.83
CA SER A 625 -22.16 -9.13 35.90
C SER A 625 -22.70 -8.88 34.49
N LYS A 626 -23.52 -9.82 34.01
CA LYS A 626 -24.09 -9.88 32.65
C LYS A 626 -23.04 -9.80 31.53
N LYS A 627 -22.66 -8.57 31.16
CA LYS A 627 -21.79 -8.21 30.03
C LYS A 627 -20.72 -7.18 30.45
N THR A 628 -20.42 -7.15 31.76
CA THR A 628 -19.40 -6.31 32.37
C THR A 628 -18.54 -7.13 33.34
N ILE A 629 -17.25 -6.82 33.40
CA ILE A 629 -16.30 -7.34 34.38
C ILE A 629 -15.77 -6.18 35.22
N THR A 630 -15.71 -6.39 36.54
CA THR A 630 -15.23 -5.40 37.51
C THR A 630 -14.50 -6.12 38.64
N GLY A 631 -13.37 -5.60 39.12
CA GLY A 631 -12.75 -6.13 40.32
C GLY A 631 -11.36 -5.58 40.61
N GLU A 632 -11.12 -5.34 41.88
CA GLU A 632 -9.89 -4.78 42.44
C GLU A 632 -9.02 -5.92 43.02
N ILE A 633 -7.74 -5.90 42.71
CA ILE A 633 -6.72 -6.80 43.25
C ILE A 633 -5.62 -5.90 43.85
N GLY A 634 -5.32 -6.05 45.13
CA GLY A 634 -4.38 -5.16 45.84
C GLY A 634 -5.06 -3.91 46.40
N GLU A 635 -4.51 -2.72 46.13
CA GLU A 635 -5.07 -1.41 46.48
C GLU A 635 -5.73 -0.69 45.27
N GLY A 636 -5.73 -1.34 44.10
CA GLY A 636 -6.33 -0.82 42.87
C GLY A 636 -5.52 0.28 42.17
N THR A 637 -4.23 0.44 42.46
CA THR A 637 -3.43 1.59 41.99
C THR A 637 -3.39 1.73 40.46
N TYR A 638 -3.23 0.62 39.73
CA TYR A 638 -3.16 0.62 38.26
C TYR A 638 -4.50 0.22 37.63
N ARG A 639 -5.04 1.05 36.74
CA ARG A 639 -6.31 0.73 36.03
C ARG A 639 -6.04 -0.13 34.80
N ILE A 640 -6.86 -1.15 34.61
CA ILE A 640 -6.98 -1.91 33.36
C ILE A 640 -8.39 -1.67 32.80
N GLY A 641 -8.48 -0.90 31.70
CA GLY A 641 -9.68 -0.69 30.89
C GLY A 641 -9.73 -1.66 29.71
N ILE A 642 -10.86 -2.34 29.52
CA ILE A 642 -11.07 -3.29 28.41
C ILE A 642 -12.39 -3.00 27.68
N ASP A 643 -12.33 -2.64 26.40
CA ASP A 643 -13.51 -2.48 25.54
C ASP A 643 -13.46 -3.49 24.38
N ALA A 644 -14.37 -4.48 24.38
CA ALA A 644 -14.43 -5.50 23.35
C ALA A 644 -15.86 -5.72 22.85
N ASN A 645 -16.12 -5.59 21.54
CA ASN A 645 -17.47 -5.93 21.06
C ASN A 645 -17.79 -7.44 21.08
N SER A 646 -16.76 -8.29 21.01
CA SER A 646 -16.92 -9.76 21.06
C SER A 646 -16.76 -10.30 22.50
N SER A 647 -15.71 -11.06 22.80
CA SER A 647 -15.54 -11.74 24.09
C SER A 647 -14.28 -11.25 24.82
N ILE A 648 -14.29 -11.35 26.15
CA ILE A 648 -13.15 -11.06 27.02
C ILE A 648 -12.78 -12.34 27.79
N ALA A 649 -11.49 -12.67 27.83
CA ALA A 649 -10.94 -13.71 28.68
C ALA A 649 -9.84 -13.12 29.57
N VAL A 650 -10.09 -12.97 30.88
CA VAL A 650 -9.07 -12.50 31.85
C VAL A 650 -8.59 -13.70 32.67
N LYS A 651 -7.40 -14.19 32.34
CA LYS A 651 -6.83 -15.43 32.86
C LYS A 651 -5.58 -15.17 33.71
N ARG A 652 -5.22 -16.12 34.55
CA ARG A 652 -3.99 -16.09 35.34
C ARG A 652 -2.77 -16.23 34.44
N TYR A 653 -1.78 -15.35 34.62
CA TYR A 653 -0.47 -15.50 34.00
C TYR A 653 0.20 -16.79 34.52
N GLN A 654 0.60 -17.66 33.58
CA GLN A 654 1.44 -18.84 33.84
C GLN A 654 2.80 -18.61 33.18
N SER A 655 3.86 -18.78 33.97
CA SER A 655 5.28 -18.63 33.61
C SER A 655 5.78 -19.77 32.74
#